data_AF-A0A067SLT7-F1
#
_entry.id   AF-A0A067SLT7-F1
#
_cell.length_a   1.000
_cell.length_b   1.000
_cell.length_c   1.000
_cell.angle_alpha   90.00
_cell.angle_beta   90.00
_cell.angle_gamma   90.00
#
_symmetry.space_group_name_H-M   'P 1'
#
loop_
_entity.id
_entity.type
_entity.pdbx_description
1 polymer ?
#
loop_
_entity_poly.entity_id
_entity_poly.type
_entity_poly.pdbx_seq_one_letter_code
_entity_poly.pdbx_strand_id
1 'polypeptide(L)'
;MIPPSSRVVWSTNAGTNFEQATLASIPDTKPGYALTGGLDSLHALMPNFFVISTLPVGQNAVKNILFRAATVMLNFFVYRLFALLAFKRRDYTSFLMFAEDIIQKAFYAVSRKFNQQALLVAMFSAVMAAAGFYDTLLWALDSPGYITKSTRVNAGQLSSQLLESPGYTILLSSPVNRIGSINVNDSISANLFVAGLNFTLPGVNVPGFQQVVPPTIPISLVVPPSIWLDSDGFAVGPDNNIMITPDMNATNVCAANNVGPDQQAWRCTIRNIDAMPLFSQPMGQPQIWWDVDTSIYLSPSKKDNPWQSLGTGGNTAVMKQVFTVTKGKRRHTFLHTTFKAVMISFMPLPLDDGEITDFMRRTWQSDDPTQPITPTVQTLANFVIGAKNNKTSLSMGSFIKIGNVSVSSYSTEYLNVESASDQSVLYSALRFVSSTIQLMRSEVVFNPPTPFAVCDHPYTNLATGGIVRSTNCYSAYSATNNTQGRFLGQIDTSSVFILNDALGDGTKNISAVALDPAGLAWYNQNMNHIDNLLISRGLILGGVQSNVMVDVRHNEAALSYLQLFLTLLPFLLALVALGATFSQQMSYFKNSFLAAVCATTHVSDTPCEKVGYLRSPPEIFLRKTGEHVVLGTGKSAILASVGEGEMVTSGYGMGYVTEPLLLDKERGRSPEANTTTFPQQTL
;
A
#
# COMPACT_ATOMS: atom_id res chain seq x y z
N MET A 1 15.45 -13.19 -44.49
CA MET A 1 14.88 -12.84 -43.17
C MET A 1 15.98 -12.12 -42.39
N ILE A 2 15.81 -10.82 -42.15
CA ILE A 2 16.81 -9.92 -41.52
C ILE A 2 16.02 -8.96 -40.58
N PRO A 3 16.49 -8.67 -39.36
CA PRO A 3 15.89 -7.69 -38.43
C PRO A 3 16.27 -6.24 -38.81
N PRO A 4 15.50 -5.20 -38.41
CA PRO A 4 15.74 -4.47 -37.15
C PRO A 4 14.39 -3.94 -36.52
N SER A 5 14.25 -2.92 -35.65
CA SER A 5 15.17 -1.93 -35.03
C SER A 5 14.69 -1.39 -33.67
N SER A 6 15.60 -0.76 -32.93
CA SER A 6 15.44 0.47 -32.09
C SER A 6 14.19 0.70 -31.21
N ARG A 7 14.37 0.59 -29.88
CA ARG A 7 13.75 1.54 -28.93
C ARG A 7 14.56 2.84 -28.95
N VAL A 8 13.89 3.99 -29.08
CA VAL A 8 14.54 5.31 -29.05
C VAL A 8 14.78 5.73 -27.60
N VAL A 9 16.03 6.01 -27.27
CA VAL A 9 16.45 6.71 -26.05
C VAL A 9 16.35 8.21 -26.31
N TRP A 10 15.66 8.94 -25.43
CA TRP A 10 15.77 10.40 -25.37
C TRP A 10 16.70 10.79 -24.24
N SER A 11 17.93 11.16 -24.58
CA SER A 11 18.83 11.90 -23.70
C SER A 11 18.91 13.34 -24.19
N THR A 12 18.73 14.31 -23.30
CA THR A 12 19.11 15.70 -23.54
C THR A 12 20.22 16.07 -22.58
N ASN A 13 21.47 15.92 -23.04
CA ASN A 13 22.63 16.47 -22.34
C ASN A 13 22.75 17.97 -22.62
N ALA A 14 22.74 18.76 -21.56
CA ALA A 14 23.34 20.10 -21.54
C ALA A 14 23.96 20.29 -20.15
N GLY A 15 25.28 20.18 -20.08
CA GLY A 15 26.02 20.33 -18.82
C GLY A 15 26.66 21.70 -18.70
N THR A 16 26.49 22.35 -17.55
CA THR A 16 27.37 23.41 -17.03
C THR A 16 27.37 23.34 -15.51
N ASN A 17 28.56 23.46 -14.91
CA ASN A 17 28.73 23.54 -13.46
C ASN A 17 27.93 24.72 -12.88
N PHE A 18 27.35 24.57 -11.68
CA PHE A 18 27.33 25.65 -10.69
C PHE A 18 27.09 25.09 -9.27
N GLU A 19 27.53 25.86 -8.29
CA GLU A 19 27.63 25.51 -6.87
C GLU A 19 26.31 25.62 -6.09
N GLN A 20 26.39 25.17 -4.83
CA GLN A 20 25.50 25.40 -3.69
C GLN A 20 24.36 26.43 -3.86
N ALA A 21 23.12 25.96 -3.66
CA ALA A 21 22.04 26.78 -3.14
C ALA A 21 21.21 26.00 -2.12
N THR A 22 21.28 26.41 -0.86
CA THR A 22 20.44 25.95 0.25
C THR A 22 18.96 26.23 -0.04
N LEU A 23 18.10 25.23 0.17
CA LEU A 23 16.64 25.42 0.27
C LEU A 23 16.18 25.00 1.66
N ALA A 24 15.76 25.99 2.44
CA ALA A 24 15.42 25.83 3.85
C ALA A 24 14.12 25.04 4.04
N SER A 25 14.09 24.24 5.11
CA SER A 25 12.90 23.53 5.57
C SER A 25 11.79 24.51 5.98
N ILE A 26 10.59 24.32 5.44
CA ILE A 26 9.36 24.89 5.98
C ILE A 26 8.96 24.06 7.23
N PRO A 27 8.83 24.65 8.43
CA PRO A 27 8.46 23.91 9.63
C PRO A 27 6.94 23.81 9.81
N ASP A 28 6.44 22.60 10.09
CA ASP A 28 5.05 22.39 10.54
C ASP A 28 4.83 22.95 11.95
N THR A 29 3.94 23.93 12.10
CA THR A 29 3.52 24.47 13.39
C THR A 29 2.22 23.83 13.88
N LYS A 30 2.29 23.19 15.06
CA LYS A 30 1.11 22.80 15.86
C LYS A 30 0.71 23.94 16.84
N PRO A 31 -0.51 23.91 17.41
CA PRO A 31 -1.30 25.13 17.60
C PRO A 31 -1.15 25.83 18.96
N GLY A 32 -1.39 27.14 18.98
CA GLY A 32 -1.52 27.97 20.18
C GLY A 32 -2.18 29.32 19.88
N TYR A 33 -3.10 29.76 20.75
CA TYR A 33 -3.94 30.95 20.57
C TYR A 33 -3.18 32.28 20.66
N ALA A 34 -3.45 33.24 19.75
CA ALA A 34 -3.94 34.59 20.08
C ALA A 34 -4.02 35.56 18.87
N LEU A 35 -5.24 36.05 18.60
CA LEU A 35 -5.61 37.40 18.15
C LEU A 35 -4.60 38.27 17.37
N THR A 36 -4.86 38.50 16.07
CA THR A 36 -4.76 39.83 15.40
C THR A 36 -5.35 39.78 13.98
N GLY A 37 -6.13 40.80 13.59
CA GLY A 37 -6.76 40.92 12.26
C GLY A 37 -7.97 39.99 12.05
N GLY A 38 -9.15 40.44 11.61
CA GLY A 38 -9.53 41.73 11.03
C GLY A 38 -9.72 41.62 9.51
N LEU A 39 -10.96 41.35 9.09
CA LEU A 39 -11.51 41.35 7.72
C LEU A 39 -11.41 40.11 6.79
N ASP A 40 -10.69 39.02 7.09
CA ASP A 40 -10.65 37.84 6.19
C ASP A 40 -11.66 36.71 6.52
N SER A 41 -12.42 36.83 7.61
CA SER A 41 -13.17 35.71 8.22
C SER A 41 -14.59 35.46 7.68
N LEU A 42 -14.84 35.65 6.38
CA LEU A 42 -16.18 35.43 5.78
C LEU A 42 -16.21 34.58 4.49
N HIS A 43 -15.05 34.16 3.96
CA HIS A 43 -14.98 33.28 2.78
C HIS A 43 -14.53 31.83 3.05
N ALA A 44 -14.15 31.50 4.28
CA ALA A 44 -13.56 30.20 4.63
C ALA A 44 -14.47 29.34 5.54
N LEU A 45 -15.69 29.04 5.10
CA LEU A 45 -16.63 28.23 5.91
C LEU A 45 -17.58 27.29 5.16
N MET A 46 -17.15 26.74 4.01
CA MET A 46 -17.51 25.38 3.57
C MET A 46 -16.37 24.82 2.69
N PRO A 47 -15.79 23.63 2.98
CA PRO A 47 -15.11 22.89 1.92
C PRO A 47 -16.17 22.53 0.86
N ASN A 48 -15.90 22.82 -0.41
CA ASN A 48 -16.87 22.65 -1.51
C ASN A 48 -17.18 21.17 -1.79
N PHE A 49 -18.02 20.56 -0.95
CA PHE A 49 -18.45 19.16 -1.03
C PHE A 49 -19.02 18.81 -2.41
N PHE A 50 -19.58 19.81 -3.09
CA PHE A 50 -20.18 19.69 -4.41
C PHE A 50 -19.16 19.36 -5.52
N VAL A 51 -17.92 19.84 -5.41
CA VAL A 51 -16.87 19.68 -6.42
C VAL A 51 -15.95 18.51 -6.12
N ILE A 52 -15.73 18.19 -4.84
CA ILE A 52 -14.85 17.09 -4.41
C ILE A 52 -15.49 15.74 -4.73
N SER A 53 -14.73 14.83 -5.35
CA SER A 53 -15.14 13.44 -5.58
C SER A 53 -15.31 12.68 -4.26
N THR A 54 -16.52 12.22 -3.97
CA THR A 54 -16.89 11.56 -2.69
C THR A 54 -17.68 10.26 -2.88
N LEU A 55 -18.37 10.09 -4.01
CA LEU A 55 -19.23 8.94 -4.28
C LEU A 55 -18.44 7.82 -4.98
N PRO A 56 -18.21 6.64 -4.36
CA PRO A 56 -17.50 5.55 -5.00
C PRO A 56 -18.30 4.94 -6.16
N VAL A 57 -17.64 4.79 -7.30
CA VAL A 57 -18.12 4.07 -8.50
C VAL A 57 -17.32 2.77 -8.73
N GLY A 58 -16.28 2.54 -7.93
CA GLY A 58 -15.38 1.39 -8.02
C GLY A 58 -14.39 1.54 -9.18
N GLN A 59 -14.86 1.33 -10.42
CA GLN A 59 -14.01 1.25 -11.61
C GLN A 59 -14.21 2.41 -12.59
N ASN A 60 -13.11 2.87 -13.19
CA ASN A 60 -13.11 3.85 -14.29
C ASN A 60 -13.97 3.43 -15.49
N ALA A 61 -14.12 2.13 -15.74
CA ALA A 61 -14.99 1.60 -16.80
C ALA A 61 -16.47 1.98 -16.59
N VAL A 62 -16.98 1.83 -15.36
CA VAL A 62 -18.36 2.19 -15.01
C VAL A 62 -18.57 3.70 -15.12
N LYS A 63 -17.59 4.49 -14.65
CA LYS A 63 -17.57 5.96 -14.80
C LYS A 63 -17.63 6.40 -16.27
N ASN A 64 -16.85 5.76 -17.14
CA ASN A 64 -16.85 6.01 -18.58
C ASN A 64 -18.22 5.69 -19.22
N ILE A 65 -18.85 4.58 -18.84
CA ILE A 65 -20.20 4.21 -19.33
C ILE A 65 -21.23 5.27 -18.94
N LEU A 66 -21.22 5.76 -17.70
CA LEU A 66 -22.12 6.81 -17.22
C LEU A 66 -21.93 8.13 -18.00
N PHE A 67 -20.67 8.55 -18.21
CA PHE A 67 -20.35 9.79 -18.94
C PHE A 67 -20.74 9.68 -20.42
N ARG A 68 -20.53 8.52 -21.04
CA ARG A 68 -20.94 8.27 -22.43
C ARG A 68 -22.46 8.22 -22.59
N ALA A 69 -23.18 7.62 -21.64
CA ALA A 69 -24.65 7.62 -21.63
C ALA A 69 -25.23 9.03 -21.52
N ALA A 70 -24.68 9.87 -20.62
CA ALA A 70 -25.05 11.28 -20.50
C ALA A 70 -24.79 12.06 -21.81
N THR A 71 -23.66 11.80 -22.47
CA THR A 71 -23.29 12.39 -23.77
C THR A 71 -24.29 12.01 -24.88
N VAL A 72 -24.67 10.73 -24.97
CA VAL A 72 -25.69 10.27 -25.94
C VAL A 72 -27.05 10.93 -25.68
N MET A 73 -27.46 11.07 -24.42
CA MET A 73 -28.70 11.76 -24.07
C MET A 73 -28.66 13.26 -24.36
N LEU A 74 -27.52 13.92 -24.16
CA LEU A 74 -27.34 15.33 -24.51
C LEU A 74 -27.42 15.54 -26.03
N ASN A 75 -26.77 14.67 -26.80
CA ASN A 75 -26.86 14.64 -28.27
C ASN A 75 -28.31 14.44 -28.76
N PHE A 76 -29.06 13.53 -28.14
CA PHE A 76 -30.49 13.33 -28.43
C PHE A 76 -31.32 14.58 -28.09
N PHE A 77 -31.07 15.21 -26.94
CA PHE A 77 -31.72 16.46 -26.53
C PHE A 77 -31.46 17.59 -27.54
N VAL A 78 -30.20 17.81 -27.93
CA VAL A 78 -29.81 18.85 -28.90
C VAL A 78 -30.53 18.60 -30.23
N TYR A 79 -30.50 17.38 -30.76
CA TYR A 79 -31.20 17.03 -32.00
C TYR A 79 -32.70 17.32 -31.92
N ARG A 80 -33.38 16.91 -30.84
CA ARG A 80 -34.82 17.14 -30.64
C ARG A 80 -35.16 18.62 -30.44
N LEU A 81 -34.33 19.37 -29.72
CA LEU A 81 -34.50 20.81 -29.51
C LEU A 81 -34.39 21.57 -30.83
N PHE A 82 -33.35 21.33 -31.63
CA PHE A 82 -33.17 21.98 -32.93
C PHE A 82 -34.24 21.56 -33.95
N ALA A 83 -34.70 20.30 -33.93
CA ALA A 83 -35.85 19.86 -34.72
C ALA A 83 -37.13 20.64 -34.35
N LEU A 84 -37.40 20.86 -33.06
CA LEU A 84 -38.54 21.66 -32.59
C LEU A 84 -38.41 23.15 -32.93
N LEU A 85 -37.19 23.70 -32.93
CA LEU A 85 -36.92 25.07 -33.37
C LEU A 85 -37.12 25.24 -34.89
N ALA A 86 -36.60 24.32 -35.71
CA ALA A 86 -36.83 24.28 -37.15
C ALA A 86 -38.33 24.15 -37.47
N PHE A 87 -39.04 23.30 -36.74
CA PHE A 87 -40.50 23.16 -36.84
C PHE A 87 -41.23 24.47 -36.53
N LYS A 88 -40.94 25.12 -35.39
CA LYS A 88 -41.56 26.42 -35.03
C LYS A 88 -41.28 27.53 -36.05
N ARG A 89 -40.13 27.51 -36.71
CA ARG A 89 -39.76 28.44 -37.80
C ARG A 89 -40.27 28.03 -39.19
N ARG A 90 -40.84 26.82 -39.34
CA ARG A 90 -41.26 26.21 -40.62
C ARG A 90 -40.10 25.96 -41.61
N ASP A 91 -38.88 25.83 -41.10
CA ASP A 91 -37.63 25.71 -41.87
C ASP A 91 -37.30 24.24 -42.23
N TYR A 92 -38.09 23.65 -43.14
CA TYR A 92 -37.97 22.24 -43.53
C TYR A 92 -36.60 21.87 -44.13
N THR A 93 -36.01 22.75 -44.95
CA THR A 93 -34.69 22.51 -45.57
C THR A 93 -33.58 22.45 -44.52
N SER A 94 -33.66 23.29 -43.48
CA SER A 94 -32.70 23.28 -42.36
C SER A 94 -32.81 22.02 -41.53
N PHE A 95 -34.02 21.47 -41.36
CA PHE A 95 -34.23 20.20 -40.66
C PHE A 95 -33.62 19.01 -41.41
N LEU A 96 -33.80 18.91 -42.73
CA LEU A 96 -33.14 17.88 -43.55
C LEU A 96 -31.61 17.97 -43.43
N MET A 97 -31.07 19.19 -43.50
CA MET A 97 -29.64 19.47 -43.32
C MET A 97 -29.09 19.09 -41.93
N PHE A 98 -29.91 18.72 -40.94
CA PHE A 98 -29.41 18.18 -39.67
C PHE A 98 -28.92 16.72 -39.78
N ALA A 99 -29.45 15.95 -40.72
CA ALA A 99 -29.05 14.56 -40.95
C ALA A 99 -27.76 14.44 -41.79
N GLU A 100 -27.45 15.45 -42.61
CA GLU A 100 -26.31 15.44 -43.53
C GLU A 100 -24.93 15.53 -42.84
N ASP A 101 -23.86 15.30 -43.59
CA ASP A 101 -22.49 15.41 -43.09
C ASP A 101 -22.07 16.87 -42.78
N ILE A 102 -21.10 17.04 -41.87
CA ILE A 102 -20.63 18.34 -41.38
C ILE A 102 -20.05 19.23 -42.51
N ILE A 103 -19.45 18.60 -43.52
CA ILE A 103 -18.95 19.28 -44.72
C ILE A 103 -20.12 19.89 -45.52
N GLN A 104 -21.21 19.15 -45.70
CA GLN A 104 -22.39 19.64 -46.41
C GLN A 104 -23.11 20.73 -45.63
N LYS A 105 -23.23 20.58 -44.30
CA LYS A 105 -23.73 21.62 -43.38
C LYS A 105 -22.94 22.93 -43.50
N ALA A 106 -21.60 22.85 -43.60
CA ALA A 106 -20.74 24.00 -43.79
C ALA A 106 -20.96 24.67 -45.17
N PHE A 107 -21.00 23.89 -46.26
CA PHE A 107 -21.30 24.43 -47.59
C PHE A 107 -22.69 25.06 -47.68
N TYR A 108 -23.71 24.48 -47.03
CA TYR A 108 -25.05 25.07 -46.93
C TYR A 108 -25.05 26.41 -46.19
N ALA A 109 -24.29 26.52 -45.09
CA ALA A 109 -24.18 27.75 -44.31
C ALA A 109 -23.49 28.89 -45.09
N VAL A 110 -22.38 28.57 -45.77
CA VAL A 110 -21.58 29.53 -46.55
C VAL A 110 -22.32 29.97 -47.83
N SER A 111 -22.87 29.03 -48.60
CA SER A 111 -23.58 29.34 -49.86
C SER A 111 -24.80 30.24 -49.66
N ARG A 112 -25.48 30.13 -48.52
CA ARG A 112 -26.64 30.98 -48.15
C ARG A 112 -26.29 32.24 -47.36
N LYS A 113 -25.01 32.65 -47.34
CA LYS A 113 -24.53 33.92 -46.74
C LYS A 113 -25.04 34.16 -45.31
N PHE A 114 -25.10 33.13 -44.46
CA PHE A 114 -25.59 33.22 -43.08
C PHE A 114 -27.02 33.79 -42.90
N ASN A 115 -27.93 33.59 -43.86
CA ASN A 115 -29.36 33.81 -43.65
C ASN A 115 -29.90 32.98 -42.45
N GLN A 116 -31.05 33.32 -41.86
CA GLN A 116 -31.60 32.72 -40.63
C GLN A 116 -31.63 31.17 -40.65
N GLN A 117 -31.89 30.56 -41.81
CA GLN A 117 -31.84 29.11 -42.02
C GLN A 117 -30.42 28.53 -41.98
N ALA A 118 -29.45 29.22 -42.59
CA ALA A 118 -28.03 28.86 -42.51
C ALA A 118 -27.47 29.02 -41.09
N LEU A 119 -27.87 30.09 -40.39
CA LEU A 119 -27.52 30.32 -39.00
C LEU A 119 -28.06 29.20 -38.09
N LEU A 120 -29.27 28.69 -38.35
CA LEU A 120 -29.84 27.56 -37.60
C LEU A 120 -29.03 26.28 -37.78
N VAL A 121 -28.61 25.97 -39.02
CA VAL A 121 -27.77 24.79 -39.32
C VAL A 121 -26.35 24.92 -38.76
N ALA A 122 -25.76 26.12 -38.81
CA ALA A 122 -24.46 26.40 -38.21
C ALA A 122 -24.51 26.26 -36.67
N MET A 123 -25.52 26.84 -36.02
CA MET A 123 -25.75 26.72 -34.57
C MET A 123 -25.99 25.26 -34.16
N PHE A 124 -26.81 24.52 -34.90
CA PHE A 124 -26.99 23.08 -34.66
C PHE A 124 -25.66 22.34 -34.73
N SER A 125 -24.88 22.56 -35.79
CA SER A 125 -23.60 21.89 -36.01
C SER A 125 -22.60 22.17 -34.88
N ALA A 126 -22.51 23.42 -34.43
CA ALA A 126 -21.62 23.83 -33.34
C ALA A 126 -22.06 23.24 -31.98
N VAL A 127 -23.35 23.32 -31.64
CA VAL A 127 -23.88 22.79 -30.36
C VAL A 127 -23.84 21.27 -30.34
N MET A 128 -24.10 20.61 -31.46
CA MET A 128 -24.01 19.14 -31.60
C MET A 128 -22.56 18.65 -31.48
N ALA A 129 -21.60 19.38 -32.08
CA ALA A 129 -20.18 19.07 -31.90
C ALA A 129 -19.75 19.25 -30.43
N ALA A 130 -20.14 20.37 -29.79
CA ALA A 130 -19.85 20.62 -28.38
C ALA A 130 -20.47 19.56 -27.44
N ALA A 131 -21.70 19.14 -27.71
CA ALA A 131 -22.35 18.04 -26.98
C ALA A 131 -21.64 16.69 -27.19
N GLY A 132 -20.99 16.48 -28.33
CA GLY A 132 -20.13 15.32 -28.59
C GLY A 132 -18.89 15.22 -27.70
N PHE A 133 -18.40 16.33 -27.14
CA PHE A 133 -17.27 16.39 -26.20
C PHE A 133 -17.68 16.37 -24.71
N TYR A 134 -18.95 16.09 -24.41
CA TYR A 134 -19.48 16.22 -23.05
C TYR A 134 -18.86 15.23 -22.05
N ASP A 135 -18.57 14.00 -22.48
CA ASP A 135 -17.84 13.00 -21.67
C ASP A 135 -16.44 13.49 -21.27
N THR A 136 -15.75 14.15 -22.21
CA THR A 136 -14.42 14.73 -22.02
C THR A 136 -14.47 15.87 -21.01
N LEU A 137 -15.54 16.67 -21.01
CA LEU A 137 -15.76 17.72 -20.01
C LEU A 137 -16.07 17.15 -18.61
N LEU A 138 -16.82 16.04 -18.52
CA LEU A 138 -17.05 15.33 -17.25
C LEU A 138 -15.76 14.74 -16.66
N TRP A 139 -14.85 14.24 -17.52
CA TRP A 139 -13.49 13.83 -17.14
C TRP A 139 -12.58 15.02 -16.79
N ALA A 140 -12.72 16.17 -17.45
CA ALA A 140 -11.92 17.38 -17.14
C ALA A 140 -12.30 18.02 -15.79
N LEU A 141 -13.54 17.83 -15.31
CA LEU A 141 -14.01 18.27 -14.00
C LEU A 141 -13.66 17.29 -12.86
N ASP A 142 -12.77 16.33 -13.11
CA ASP A 142 -12.48 15.24 -12.18
C ASP A 142 -11.31 15.55 -11.23
N SER A 143 -11.64 16.01 -10.02
CA SER A 143 -10.64 16.30 -8.98
C SER A 143 -11.18 16.02 -7.56
N PRO A 144 -10.54 15.14 -6.76
CA PRO A 144 -9.36 14.32 -7.06
C PRO A 144 -9.64 13.06 -7.91
N GLY A 145 -10.91 12.81 -8.29
CA GLY A 145 -11.32 11.71 -9.18
C GLY A 145 -11.30 10.30 -8.57
N TYR A 146 -10.54 10.11 -7.49
CA TYR A 146 -10.43 8.87 -6.73
C TYR A 146 -10.64 9.11 -5.24
N ILE A 147 -11.12 8.09 -4.53
CA ILE A 147 -11.05 8.03 -3.07
C ILE A 147 -10.21 6.83 -2.65
N THR A 148 -9.34 7.01 -1.67
CA THR A 148 -8.62 5.90 -1.03
C THR A 148 -9.54 5.24 -0.01
N LYS A 149 -9.89 3.98 -0.22
CA LYS A 149 -10.53 3.15 0.80
C LYS A 149 -9.50 2.25 1.46
N SER A 150 -9.70 1.97 2.75
CA SER A 150 -8.97 0.95 3.48
C SER A 150 -9.84 -0.29 3.59
N THR A 151 -9.35 -1.45 3.20
CA THR A 151 -9.98 -2.74 3.44
C THR A 151 -9.10 -3.61 4.31
N ARG A 152 -9.70 -4.23 5.33
CA ARG A 152 -9.01 -5.18 6.20
C ARG A 152 -9.04 -6.55 5.55
N VAL A 153 -7.87 -7.03 5.14
CA VAL A 153 -7.68 -8.33 4.51
C VAL A 153 -6.81 -9.21 5.38
N ASN A 154 -6.88 -10.51 5.15
CA ASN A 154 -6.07 -11.48 5.86
C ASN A 154 -4.69 -11.58 5.21
N ALA A 155 -3.60 -11.57 5.97
CA ALA A 155 -2.25 -11.57 5.41
C ALA A 155 -1.96 -12.81 4.53
N GLY A 156 -2.61 -13.95 4.80
CA GLY A 156 -2.49 -15.15 3.96
C GLY A 156 -3.03 -14.95 2.53
N GLN A 157 -3.97 -14.03 2.32
CA GLN A 157 -4.47 -13.64 0.98
C GLN A 157 -3.46 -12.78 0.21
N LEU A 158 -2.50 -12.17 0.90
CA LEU A 158 -1.41 -11.35 0.33
C LEU A 158 -0.11 -12.14 0.16
N SER A 159 -0.12 -13.46 0.38
CA SER A 159 1.05 -14.34 0.28
C SER A 159 1.78 -14.25 -1.07
N SER A 160 1.05 -14.09 -2.17
CA SER A 160 1.61 -13.88 -3.52
C SER A 160 2.23 -12.50 -3.77
N GLN A 161 2.01 -11.55 -2.85
CA GLN A 161 2.57 -10.20 -2.88
C GLN A 161 3.70 -10.01 -1.85
N LEU A 162 4.01 -11.03 -1.04
CA LEU A 162 5.15 -11.01 -0.13
C LEU A 162 6.44 -10.98 -0.95
N LEU A 163 7.46 -10.25 -0.49
CA LEU A 163 8.79 -10.31 -1.10
C LEU A 163 9.38 -11.72 -0.95
N GLU A 164 10.15 -12.17 -1.95
CA GLU A 164 10.85 -13.47 -1.91
C GLU A 164 11.93 -13.53 -0.80
N SER A 165 12.46 -12.37 -0.40
CA SER A 165 13.40 -12.23 0.71
C SER A 165 13.09 -10.94 1.49
N PRO A 166 12.06 -10.97 2.35
CA PRO A 166 11.65 -9.81 3.14
C PRO A 166 12.69 -9.53 4.23
N GLY A 167 12.86 -8.25 4.57
CA GLY A 167 13.84 -7.85 5.59
C GLY A 167 13.37 -8.25 6.99
N TYR A 168 13.93 -9.29 7.60
CA TYR A 168 13.48 -9.73 8.93
C TYR A 168 13.97 -8.84 10.08
N THR A 169 15.04 -8.06 9.88
CA THR A 169 15.59 -7.13 10.87
C THR A 169 15.23 -5.67 10.56
N ILE A 170 14.76 -4.96 11.58
CA ILE A 170 14.49 -3.52 11.59
C ILE A 170 15.46 -2.89 12.60
N LEU A 171 16.36 -2.04 12.13
CA LEU A 171 17.22 -1.22 13.00
C LEU A 171 16.70 0.22 13.00
N LEU A 172 16.51 0.78 14.18
CA LEU A 172 16.07 2.15 14.37
C LEU A 172 17.07 2.89 15.27
N SER A 173 17.78 3.86 14.69
CA SER A 173 18.73 4.74 15.36
C SER A 173 18.24 6.18 15.33
N SER A 174 18.36 6.90 16.45
CA SER A 174 18.01 8.33 16.57
C SER A 174 19.15 9.15 17.17
N PRO A 175 20.28 9.31 16.46
CA PRO A 175 21.48 9.96 17.01
C PRO A 175 21.32 11.45 17.29
N VAL A 176 20.29 12.11 16.75
CA VAL A 176 19.98 13.54 16.99
C VAL A 176 18.93 13.71 18.11
N ASN A 177 18.67 12.65 18.88
CA ASN A 177 17.65 12.56 19.92
C ASN A 177 16.26 13.11 19.51
N ARG A 178 15.82 12.80 18.27
CA ARG A 178 14.52 13.25 17.72
C ARG A 178 13.45 12.18 17.89
N ILE A 179 13.28 11.68 19.11
CA ILE A 179 12.38 10.57 19.44
C ILE A 179 10.95 10.79 18.93
N GLY A 180 10.43 12.02 18.99
CA GLY A 180 9.09 12.36 18.48
C GLY A 180 8.90 12.25 16.96
N SER A 181 9.97 12.02 16.18
CA SER A 181 9.90 11.78 14.73
C SER A 181 9.91 10.29 14.34
N ILE A 182 10.01 9.39 15.32
CA ILE A 182 10.09 7.95 15.10
C ILE A 182 8.70 7.39 14.72
N ASN A 183 8.49 7.06 13.44
CA ASN A 183 7.31 6.32 13.00
C ASN A 183 7.56 4.81 13.07
N VAL A 184 7.11 4.20 14.17
CA VAL A 184 7.19 2.75 14.42
C VAL A 184 6.37 1.93 13.41
N ASN A 185 5.20 2.44 12.98
CA ASN A 185 4.31 1.71 12.07
C ASN A 185 4.97 1.47 10.72
N ASP A 186 5.50 2.54 10.12
CA ASP A 186 6.15 2.49 8.81
C ASP A 186 7.46 1.68 8.90
N SER A 187 8.21 1.86 9.99
CA SER A 187 9.49 1.16 10.21
C SER A 187 9.31 -0.36 10.38
N ILE A 188 8.32 -0.80 11.18
CA ILE A 188 8.05 -2.24 11.40
C ILE A 188 7.22 -2.84 10.27
N SER A 189 6.59 -2.06 9.39
CA SER A 189 5.91 -2.59 8.19
C SER A 189 6.81 -2.64 6.95
N ALA A 190 7.85 -1.81 6.84
CA ALA A 190 8.74 -1.74 5.68
C ALA A 190 9.29 -3.10 5.19
N ASN A 191 9.52 -3.23 3.88
CA ASN A 191 10.14 -4.42 3.26
C ASN A 191 9.44 -5.76 3.57
N LEU A 192 8.11 -5.78 3.58
CA LEU A 192 7.29 -7.01 3.63
C LEU A 192 6.77 -7.42 2.25
N PHE A 193 6.03 -6.52 1.60
CA PHE A 193 5.33 -6.78 0.35
C PHE A 193 5.98 -6.03 -0.83
N VAL A 194 5.63 -6.43 -2.05
CA VAL A 194 6.10 -5.81 -3.29
C VAL A 194 5.73 -4.33 -3.40
N ALA A 195 6.58 -3.56 -4.09
CA ALA A 195 6.33 -2.16 -4.37
C ALA A 195 5.01 -1.96 -5.14
N GLY A 196 4.17 -1.03 -4.68
CA GLY A 196 2.85 -0.75 -5.24
C GLY A 196 1.69 -1.19 -4.35
N LEU A 197 1.89 -2.12 -3.41
CA LEU A 197 0.91 -2.38 -2.35
C LEU A 197 1.00 -1.30 -1.28
N ASN A 198 -0.01 -0.44 -1.18
CA ASN A 198 -0.16 0.49 -0.07
C ASN A 198 -0.89 -0.24 1.07
N PHE A 199 -0.19 -0.49 2.18
CA PHE A 199 -0.75 -1.19 3.34
C PHE A 199 -0.25 -0.58 4.64
N THR A 200 -1.00 -0.80 5.71
CA THR A 200 -0.62 -0.50 7.08
C THR A 200 -0.81 -1.75 7.92
N LEU A 201 0.17 -2.05 8.79
CA LEU A 201 0.09 -3.17 9.73
C LEU A 201 -0.58 -2.67 11.02
N PRO A 202 -1.80 -3.12 11.37
CA PRO A 202 -2.52 -2.63 12.55
C PRO A 202 -2.09 -3.29 13.86
N GLY A 203 -1.17 -4.27 13.82
CA GLY A 203 -0.76 -5.05 15.00
C GLY A 203 -1.83 -6.04 15.50
N VAL A 204 -2.87 -6.32 14.72
CA VAL A 204 -3.99 -7.19 15.11
C VAL A 204 -3.75 -8.63 14.65
N ASN A 205 -3.46 -9.49 15.62
CA ASN A 205 -3.22 -10.92 15.46
C ASN A 205 -4.24 -11.75 16.26
N VAL A 206 -4.58 -12.94 15.75
CA VAL A 206 -5.42 -13.91 16.47
C VAL A 206 -4.62 -14.51 17.63
N PRO A 207 -5.12 -14.46 18.89
CA PRO A 207 -4.48 -15.09 20.03
C PRO A 207 -4.21 -16.58 19.77
N GLY A 208 -3.02 -17.05 20.13
CA GLY A 208 -2.68 -18.48 20.05
C GLY A 208 -2.78 -19.15 21.43
N PHE A 209 -2.90 -20.48 21.42
CA PHE A 209 -2.86 -21.26 22.65
C PHE A 209 -1.41 -21.46 23.09
N GLN A 210 -1.11 -21.23 24.36
CA GLN A 210 0.20 -21.54 24.95
C GLN A 210 0.17 -22.99 25.45
N GLN A 211 1.04 -23.85 24.92
CA GLN A 211 1.19 -25.22 25.40
C GLN A 211 2.57 -25.39 26.06
N VAL A 212 2.53 -25.79 27.32
CA VAL A 212 3.69 -26.02 28.20
C VAL A 212 3.46 -27.31 28.99
N VAL A 213 4.55 -27.90 29.49
CA VAL A 213 4.53 -29.09 30.35
C VAL A 213 5.21 -28.79 31.70
N PRO A 214 5.04 -29.64 32.73
CA PRO A 214 5.84 -29.56 33.95
C PRO A 214 7.34 -29.73 33.66
N PRO A 215 8.24 -29.19 34.50
CA PRO A 215 9.68 -29.39 34.34
C PRO A 215 10.10 -30.86 34.33
N THR A 216 10.85 -31.29 33.30
CA THR A 216 11.45 -32.63 33.24
C THR A 216 12.58 -32.79 34.26
N ILE A 217 13.28 -31.69 34.57
CA ILE A 217 14.38 -31.64 35.54
C ILE A 217 14.10 -30.50 36.54
N PRO A 218 14.31 -30.69 37.86
CA PRO A 218 14.25 -29.60 38.82
C PRO A 218 15.37 -28.57 38.58
N ILE A 219 15.10 -27.31 38.95
CA ILE A 219 16.08 -26.22 38.88
C ILE A 219 17.31 -26.55 39.74
N SER A 220 18.49 -26.44 39.15
CA SER A 220 19.76 -26.83 39.76
C SER A 220 20.88 -25.88 39.30
N LEU A 221 22.07 -25.97 39.89
CA LEU A 221 23.23 -25.12 39.53
C LEU A 221 23.56 -25.12 38.02
N VAL A 222 23.17 -26.18 37.30
CA VAL A 222 23.44 -26.37 35.86
C VAL A 222 22.19 -26.14 35.00
N VAL A 223 20.98 -26.25 35.57
CA VAL A 223 19.70 -26.16 34.85
C VAL A 223 18.94 -24.91 35.29
N PRO A 224 18.93 -23.82 34.48
CA PRO A 224 18.25 -22.59 34.82
C PRO A 224 16.71 -22.71 34.69
N PRO A 225 15.93 -21.83 35.35
CA PRO A 225 14.49 -21.75 35.17
C PRO A 225 14.14 -21.63 33.67
N SER A 226 13.30 -22.53 33.16
CA SER A 226 13.04 -22.67 31.72
C SER A 226 11.55 -22.91 31.42
N ILE A 227 11.12 -22.57 30.21
CA ILE A 227 9.80 -22.88 29.66
C ILE A 227 9.87 -24.27 29.02
N TRP A 228 9.27 -25.26 29.65
CA TRP A 228 9.28 -26.65 29.18
C TRP A 228 8.13 -26.93 28.20
N LEU A 229 8.44 -27.60 27.10
CA LEU A 229 7.57 -27.73 25.91
C LEU A 229 7.18 -29.19 25.63
N ASP A 230 8.05 -30.17 25.95
CA ASP A 230 7.73 -31.61 25.94
C ASP A 230 8.38 -32.38 27.10
N SER A 231 7.96 -33.63 27.27
CA SER A 231 8.44 -34.55 28.31
C SER A 231 9.90 -34.95 28.14
N ASP A 232 10.45 -34.85 26.94
CA ASP A 232 11.76 -35.38 26.56
C ASP A 232 12.89 -34.37 26.88
N GLY A 233 12.53 -33.21 27.42
CA GLY A 233 13.43 -32.14 27.82
C GLY A 233 13.51 -30.98 26.82
N PHE A 234 12.61 -30.88 25.84
CA PHE A 234 12.54 -29.72 24.96
C PHE A 234 12.11 -28.48 25.77
N ALA A 235 12.98 -27.47 25.85
CA ALA A 235 12.73 -26.28 26.66
C ALA A 235 13.41 -25.04 26.07
N VAL A 236 12.93 -23.86 26.46
CA VAL A 236 13.60 -22.58 26.19
C VAL A 236 13.87 -21.88 27.50
N GLY A 237 15.15 -21.61 27.76
CA GLY A 237 15.68 -20.97 28.95
C GLY A 237 16.43 -19.67 28.66
N PRO A 238 16.91 -18.98 29.71
CA PRO A 238 17.62 -17.71 29.61
C PRO A 238 19.04 -17.91 29.04
N ASP A 239 19.74 -16.80 28.83
CA ASP A 239 21.11 -16.75 28.33
C ASP A 239 22.13 -17.14 29.43
N ASN A 240 22.13 -18.42 29.82
CA ASN A 240 22.84 -18.89 31.02
C ASN A 240 24.36 -18.67 30.95
N ASN A 241 25.00 -19.08 29.85
CA ASN A 241 26.46 -19.04 29.66
C ASN A 241 27.05 -17.61 29.54
N ILE A 242 26.21 -16.60 29.28
CA ILE A 242 26.65 -15.21 29.08
C ILE A 242 26.23 -14.31 30.26
N MET A 243 25.12 -14.63 30.93
CA MET A 243 24.72 -13.94 32.17
C MET A 243 25.54 -14.40 33.38
N ILE A 244 26.06 -15.64 33.36
CA ILE A 244 26.90 -16.23 34.42
C ILE A 244 28.09 -16.94 33.78
N THR A 245 29.31 -16.58 34.19
CA THR A 245 30.53 -17.32 33.81
C THR A 245 31.05 -18.11 35.01
N PRO A 246 30.75 -19.43 35.12
CA PRO A 246 31.15 -20.23 36.29
C PRO A 246 32.65 -20.51 36.32
N ASP A 247 33.29 -20.68 35.15
CA ASP A 247 34.70 -21.08 35.01
C ASP A 247 35.72 -19.93 35.17
N MET A 248 35.30 -18.81 35.74
CA MET A 248 36.26 -17.77 36.13
C MET A 248 37.11 -18.28 37.29
N ASN A 249 38.43 -18.20 37.14
CA ASN A 249 39.42 -18.69 38.10
C ASN A 249 39.55 -17.72 39.32
N ALA A 250 38.40 -17.35 39.87
CA ALA A 250 38.23 -16.72 41.16
C ALA A 250 38.44 -17.76 42.26
N THR A 251 38.71 -17.30 43.48
CA THR A 251 38.85 -18.15 44.67
C THR A 251 37.57 -18.88 45.07
N ASN A 252 36.42 -18.59 44.43
CA ASN A 252 35.17 -19.35 44.49
C ASN A 252 34.48 -19.32 43.11
N VAL A 253 33.91 -20.45 42.69
CA VAL A 253 33.10 -20.57 41.45
C VAL A 253 31.88 -19.64 41.53
N CYS A 254 31.65 -18.82 40.50
CA CYS A 254 30.47 -17.96 40.43
C CYS A 254 29.25 -18.74 39.90
N ALA A 255 28.55 -19.44 40.79
CA ALA A 255 27.35 -20.21 40.46
C ALA A 255 26.05 -19.47 40.84
N ALA A 256 25.00 -19.66 40.02
CA ALA A 256 23.62 -19.30 40.37
C ALA A 256 23.12 -20.22 41.48
N ASN A 257 22.75 -19.65 42.63
CA ASN A 257 22.17 -20.38 43.74
C ASN A 257 20.65 -20.35 43.67
N ASN A 258 19.99 -21.47 43.99
CA ASN A 258 18.55 -21.54 44.13
C ASN A 258 18.11 -20.71 45.33
N VAL A 259 17.35 -19.63 45.10
CA VAL A 259 16.79 -18.76 46.16
C VAL A 259 15.28 -18.94 46.32
N GLY A 260 14.63 -19.65 45.39
CA GLY A 260 13.23 -20.02 45.44
C GLY A 260 12.92 -21.17 44.47
N PRO A 261 11.67 -21.65 44.41
CA PRO A 261 11.27 -22.77 43.54
C PRO A 261 11.33 -22.43 42.04
N ASP A 262 11.18 -21.15 41.68
CA ASP A 262 11.19 -20.64 40.30
C ASP A 262 12.29 -19.58 40.10
N GLN A 263 13.25 -19.44 41.04
CA GLN A 263 14.25 -18.37 41.04
C GLN A 263 15.65 -18.83 41.42
N GLN A 264 16.63 -18.37 40.64
CA GLN A 264 18.06 -18.44 40.95
C GLN A 264 18.66 -17.04 41.03
N ALA A 265 19.69 -16.86 41.85
CA ALA A 265 20.42 -15.61 41.95
C ALA A 265 21.92 -15.83 42.23
N TRP A 266 22.75 -14.88 41.80
CA TRP A 266 24.19 -14.88 42.05
C TRP A 266 24.67 -13.48 42.46
N ARG A 267 25.80 -13.45 43.17
CA ARG A 267 26.56 -12.22 43.49
C ARG A 267 28.01 -12.62 43.74
N CYS A 268 28.90 -12.21 42.86
CA CYS A 268 30.30 -12.66 42.82
C CYS A 268 31.24 -11.48 42.59
N THR A 269 32.30 -11.38 43.39
CA THR A 269 33.45 -10.53 43.07
C THR A 269 34.27 -11.20 41.98
N ILE A 270 34.60 -10.46 40.93
CA ILE A 270 35.35 -10.92 39.75
C ILE A 270 36.73 -10.29 39.76
N ARG A 271 37.74 -11.03 39.26
CA ARG A 271 39.09 -10.51 39.07
C ARG A 271 39.08 -9.59 37.85
N ASN A 272 39.69 -8.42 37.95
CA ASN A 272 39.67 -7.42 36.88
C ASN A 272 40.27 -7.91 35.54
N ILE A 273 41.22 -8.85 35.57
CA ILE A 273 41.72 -9.54 34.37
C ILE A 273 40.63 -10.28 33.56
N ASP A 274 39.56 -10.75 34.22
CA ASP A 274 38.43 -11.43 33.58
C ASP A 274 37.34 -10.44 33.09
N ALA A 275 37.47 -9.14 33.41
CA ALA A 275 36.46 -8.12 33.12
C ALA A 275 36.33 -7.80 31.62
N MET A 276 37.44 -7.75 30.87
CA MET A 276 37.40 -7.53 29.41
C MET A 276 36.70 -8.70 28.67
N PRO A 277 37.02 -9.98 28.94
CA PRO A 277 36.25 -11.11 28.43
C PRO A 277 34.74 -10.94 28.63
N LEU A 278 34.26 -10.68 29.86
CA LEU A 278 32.83 -10.44 30.14
C LEU A 278 32.25 -9.30 29.34
N PHE A 279 32.92 -8.14 29.32
CA PHE A 279 32.44 -6.96 28.62
C PHE A 279 32.28 -7.21 27.10
N SER A 280 33.13 -8.08 26.53
CA SER A 280 33.08 -8.50 25.13
C SER A 280 32.00 -9.54 24.80
N GLN A 281 31.37 -10.19 25.78
CA GLN A 281 30.38 -11.23 25.52
C GLN A 281 29.06 -10.65 24.93
N PRO A 282 28.47 -11.31 23.92
CA PRO A 282 27.25 -10.87 23.23
C PRO A 282 25.97 -11.27 23.95
N MET A 283 25.39 -10.35 24.73
CA MET A 283 24.17 -10.56 25.52
C MET A 283 22.91 -10.82 24.68
N GLY A 284 21.97 -11.61 25.18
CA GLY A 284 20.63 -11.75 24.63
C GLY A 284 20.45 -12.96 23.72
N GLN A 285 21.03 -14.10 24.09
CA GLN A 285 20.94 -15.35 23.35
C GLN A 285 20.13 -16.38 24.17
N PRO A 286 18.82 -16.56 23.92
CA PRO A 286 18.05 -17.55 24.67
C PRO A 286 18.59 -18.96 24.39
N GLN A 287 18.68 -19.78 25.44
CA GLN A 287 19.14 -21.16 25.35
C GLN A 287 17.97 -22.08 24.99
N ILE A 288 18.12 -22.85 23.92
CA ILE A 288 17.12 -23.80 23.42
C ILE A 288 17.68 -25.20 23.69
N TRP A 289 17.00 -25.93 24.57
CA TRP A 289 17.25 -27.33 24.90
C TRP A 289 16.37 -28.19 23.99
N TRP A 290 16.96 -29.14 23.26
CA TRP A 290 16.26 -30.10 22.40
C TRP A 290 15.84 -31.36 23.15
N ASP A 291 16.67 -31.74 24.12
CA ASP A 291 16.46 -32.73 25.17
C ASP A 291 17.31 -32.33 26.39
N VAL A 292 17.33 -33.18 27.42
CA VAL A 292 18.04 -33.00 28.69
C VAL A 292 19.53 -32.65 28.53
N ASP A 293 20.20 -33.23 27.53
CA ASP A 293 21.66 -33.13 27.35
C ASP A 293 22.07 -32.19 26.21
N THR A 294 21.15 -31.91 25.27
CA THR A 294 21.45 -31.22 24.01
C THR A 294 20.87 -29.80 23.98
N SER A 295 21.71 -28.78 24.02
CA SER A 295 21.27 -27.37 23.87
C SER A 295 22.08 -26.53 22.87
N ILE A 296 21.49 -25.40 22.45
CA ILE A 296 22.04 -24.36 21.58
C ILE A 296 21.64 -22.97 22.10
N TYR A 297 22.53 -21.99 21.99
CA TYR A 297 22.20 -20.58 22.12
C TYR A 297 21.72 -19.99 20.79
N LEU A 298 20.60 -19.25 20.81
CA LEU A 298 20.12 -18.53 19.63
C LEU A 298 21.00 -17.29 19.35
N SER A 299 22.14 -17.51 18.72
CA SER A 299 23.07 -16.44 18.35
C SER A 299 22.58 -15.64 17.14
N PRO A 300 22.65 -14.29 17.18
CA PRO A 300 22.45 -13.45 16.01
C PRO A 300 23.36 -13.79 14.83
N SER A 301 22.84 -13.66 13.61
CA SER A 301 23.66 -13.80 12.40
C SER A 301 24.64 -12.63 12.25
N LYS A 302 25.94 -12.93 12.22
CA LYS A 302 27.03 -11.97 11.94
C LYS A 302 26.89 -11.21 10.61
N LYS A 303 26.11 -11.75 9.65
CA LYS A 303 26.00 -11.18 8.30
C LYS A 303 24.98 -10.04 8.21
N ASP A 304 23.90 -10.12 8.98
CA ASP A 304 22.70 -9.31 8.76
C ASP A 304 21.89 -8.96 10.02
N ASN A 305 22.33 -9.36 11.22
CA ASN A 305 21.76 -8.91 12.49
C ASN A 305 22.74 -8.00 13.25
N PRO A 306 22.54 -6.66 13.27
CA PRO A 306 23.39 -5.70 13.98
C PRO A 306 23.54 -5.95 15.49
N TRP A 307 22.61 -6.70 16.11
CA TRP A 307 22.72 -7.06 17.52
C TRP A 307 23.98 -7.86 17.84
N GLN A 308 24.55 -8.57 16.85
CA GLN A 308 25.82 -9.26 17.03
C GLN A 308 26.97 -8.34 17.44
N SER A 309 26.88 -7.04 17.10
CA SER A 309 27.79 -5.99 17.60
C SER A 309 27.17 -5.23 18.77
N LEU A 310 25.91 -4.79 18.66
CA LEU A 310 25.27 -3.94 19.67
C LEU A 310 25.04 -4.64 21.02
N GLY A 311 24.86 -5.97 21.03
CA GLY A 311 24.77 -6.79 22.25
C GLY A 311 26.09 -6.96 23.01
N THR A 312 27.22 -6.59 22.39
CA THR A 312 28.55 -6.55 23.04
C THR A 312 28.90 -5.12 23.48
N GLY A 313 29.87 -4.96 24.38
CA GLY A 313 30.48 -3.66 24.68
C GLY A 313 29.52 -2.56 25.14
N GLY A 314 29.86 -1.31 24.80
CA GLY A 314 29.38 -0.11 25.49
C GLY A 314 28.06 0.54 25.06
N ASN A 315 27.42 0.12 23.97
CA ASN A 315 26.23 0.84 23.47
C ASN A 315 24.98 0.55 24.32
N THR A 316 24.14 1.55 24.62
CA THR A 316 22.82 1.34 25.23
C THR A 316 21.78 1.05 24.15
N ALA A 317 21.15 -0.13 24.18
CA ALA A 317 20.27 -0.60 23.11
C ALA A 317 19.23 -1.64 23.58
N VAL A 318 18.14 -1.76 22.82
CA VAL A 318 17.12 -2.81 22.97
C VAL A 318 17.07 -3.67 21.72
N MET A 319 16.94 -4.99 21.90
CA MET A 319 16.49 -5.93 20.89
C MET A 319 15.16 -6.55 21.29
N LYS A 320 14.23 -6.63 20.36
CA LYS A 320 13.05 -7.49 20.44
C LYS A 320 13.11 -8.45 19.27
N GLN A 321 12.99 -9.75 19.51
CA GLN A 321 12.91 -10.76 18.46
C GLN A 321 11.72 -11.68 18.66
N VAL A 322 11.01 -11.93 17.56
CA VAL A 322 10.02 -12.99 17.45
C VAL A 322 10.69 -14.14 16.73
N PHE A 323 10.82 -15.26 17.42
CA PHE A 323 11.42 -16.48 16.89
C PHE A 323 10.50 -17.68 17.12
N THR A 324 10.66 -18.71 16.29
CA THR A 324 9.97 -19.98 16.45
C THR A 324 10.96 -21.13 16.60
N VAL A 325 10.59 -22.11 17.40
CA VAL A 325 11.33 -23.37 17.54
C VAL A 325 10.37 -24.50 17.21
N THR A 326 10.79 -25.39 16.30
CA THR A 326 9.97 -26.49 15.78
C THR A 326 10.68 -27.82 15.97
N LYS A 327 10.07 -28.71 16.77
CA LYS A 327 10.52 -30.09 17.03
C LYS A 327 9.43 -31.05 16.52
N GLY A 328 9.77 -31.87 15.53
CA GLY A 328 8.80 -32.72 14.82
C GLY A 328 7.64 -31.89 14.26
N LYS A 329 6.40 -32.23 14.65
CA LYS A 329 5.17 -31.51 14.22
C LYS A 329 4.77 -30.35 15.14
N ARG A 330 5.51 -30.05 16.21
CA ARG A 330 5.18 -28.99 17.18
C ARG A 330 6.02 -27.75 16.94
N ARG A 331 5.38 -26.60 16.75
CA ARG A 331 6.03 -25.29 16.65
C ARG A 331 5.58 -24.40 17.80
N HIS A 332 6.54 -23.74 18.43
CA HIS A 332 6.31 -22.79 19.51
C HIS A 332 6.89 -21.44 19.09
N THR A 333 6.14 -20.35 19.27
CA THR A 333 6.56 -18.99 18.93
C THR A 333 6.79 -18.20 20.20
N PHE A 334 7.93 -17.53 20.27
CA PHE A 334 8.35 -16.74 21.43
C PHE A 334 8.55 -15.28 21.03
N LEU A 335 8.26 -14.39 21.97
CA LEU A 335 8.75 -13.01 21.96
C LEU A 335 9.89 -12.94 22.98
N HIS A 336 11.08 -12.55 22.54
CA HIS A 336 12.22 -12.30 23.40
C HIS A 336 12.61 -10.83 23.33
N THR A 337 12.66 -10.15 24.47
CA THR A 337 13.14 -8.77 24.61
C THR A 337 14.44 -8.78 25.40
N THR A 338 15.51 -8.20 24.86
CA THR A 338 16.74 -7.87 25.60
C THR A 338 16.88 -6.36 25.68
N PHE A 339 16.98 -5.81 26.88
CA PHE A 339 17.37 -4.42 27.14
C PHE A 339 18.78 -4.43 27.71
N LYS A 340 19.68 -3.63 27.13
CA LYS A 340 21.06 -3.46 27.60
C LYS A 340 21.34 -1.97 27.79
N ALA A 341 21.64 -1.56 29.02
CA ALA A 341 22.13 -0.22 29.32
C ALA A 341 23.57 -0.32 29.82
N VAL A 342 24.41 0.64 29.45
CA VAL A 342 25.81 0.70 29.88
C VAL A 342 26.15 2.13 30.28
N MET A 343 27.07 2.31 31.22
CA MET A 343 27.68 3.58 31.60
C MET A 343 29.19 3.35 31.78
N ILE A 344 30.04 4.20 31.21
CA ILE A 344 31.50 3.98 31.17
C ILE A 344 32.22 5.22 31.66
N SER A 345 33.22 5.05 32.54
CA SER A 345 34.15 6.12 32.93
C SER A 345 35.60 5.72 32.66
N PHE A 346 36.34 6.63 32.04
CA PHE A 346 37.78 6.48 31.78
C PHE A 346 38.58 7.02 32.95
N MET A 347 39.62 6.27 33.34
CA MET A 347 40.49 6.67 34.45
C MET A 347 41.25 7.97 34.10
N PRO A 348 41.54 8.86 35.08
CA PRO A 348 41.52 8.62 36.53
C PRO A 348 40.18 8.89 37.25
N LEU A 349 39.11 9.29 36.55
CA LEU A 349 37.82 9.52 37.19
C LEU A 349 37.00 8.21 37.25
N PRO A 350 36.77 7.61 38.43
CA PRO A 350 35.81 6.52 38.57
C PRO A 350 34.38 7.05 38.41
N LEU A 351 33.41 6.14 38.26
CA LEU A 351 31.98 6.51 38.29
C LEU A 351 31.60 7.13 39.65
N ASP A 352 30.81 8.19 39.61
CA ASP A 352 30.31 8.86 40.82
C ASP A 352 29.23 8.02 41.53
N ASP A 353 29.12 8.15 42.85
CA ASP A 353 28.13 7.38 43.65
C ASP A 353 26.68 7.80 43.37
N GLY A 354 26.45 9.08 43.07
CA GLY A 354 25.17 9.60 42.63
C GLY A 354 24.78 9.05 41.26
N GLU A 355 25.72 9.07 40.30
CA GLU A 355 25.51 8.54 38.94
C GLU A 355 25.27 7.03 38.94
N ILE A 356 26.00 6.25 39.76
CA ILE A 356 25.74 4.81 39.96
C ILE A 356 24.33 4.60 40.52
N THR A 357 23.95 5.35 41.55
CA THR A 357 22.64 5.20 42.21
C THR A 357 21.49 5.56 41.27
N ASP A 358 21.62 6.64 40.49
CA ASP A 358 20.63 7.07 39.52
C ASP A 358 20.54 6.13 38.30
N PHE A 359 21.66 5.58 37.82
CA PHE A 359 21.65 4.55 36.78
C PHE A 359 20.95 3.26 37.23
N MET A 360 21.24 2.80 38.46
CA MET A 360 20.57 1.64 39.07
C MET A 360 19.07 1.90 39.28
N ARG A 361 18.67 3.12 39.60
CA ARG A 361 17.27 3.54 39.67
C ARG A 361 16.58 3.42 38.31
N ARG A 362 17.12 4.01 37.25
CA ARG A 362 16.52 3.99 35.89
C ARG A 362 16.39 2.59 35.29
N THR A 363 17.29 1.68 35.67
CA THR A 363 17.33 0.31 35.12
C THR A 363 16.45 -0.68 35.87
N TRP A 364 16.27 -0.51 37.20
CA TRP A 364 15.47 -1.41 38.03
C TRP A 364 14.07 -0.87 38.41
N GLN A 365 13.83 0.44 38.33
CA GLN A 365 12.51 1.06 38.54
C GLN A 365 12.02 1.70 37.24
N SER A 366 11.04 1.05 36.61
CA SER A 366 10.36 1.54 35.39
C SER A 366 9.44 2.73 35.65
N ASP A 367 8.93 2.84 36.88
CA ASP A 367 7.73 3.63 37.15
C ASP A 367 8.05 4.91 37.93
N ASP A 368 8.02 6.02 37.18
CA ASP A 368 8.03 7.42 37.63
C ASP A 368 9.34 7.90 38.34
N PRO A 369 10.15 8.77 37.70
CA PRO A 369 11.36 9.35 38.30
C PRO A 369 11.09 10.32 39.47
N THR A 370 9.83 10.53 39.88
CA THR A 370 9.48 11.23 41.12
C THR A 370 9.36 10.30 42.33
N GLN A 371 9.23 8.98 42.16
CA GLN A 371 9.10 8.03 43.28
C GLN A 371 10.44 7.82 44.01
N PRO A 372 10.45 7.74 45.36
CA PRO A 372 11.67 7.51 46.12
C PRO A 372 12.29 6.13 45.80
N ILE A 373 13.62 6.06 45.80
CA ILE A 373 14.37 4.83 45.52
C ILE A 373 13.98 3.76 46.55
N THR A 374 13.49 2.61 46.06
CA THR A 374 13.18 1.46 46.93
C THR A 374 14.45 0.92 47.63
N PRO A 375 14.33 0.42 48.88
CA PRO A 375 15.48 -0.11 49.63
C PRO A 375 16.25 -1.22 48.89
N THR A 376 15.56 -2.02 48.06
CA THR A 376 16.18 -3.05 47.22
C THR A 376 17.15 -2.45 46.21
N VAL A 377 16.74 -1.41 45.48
CA VAL A 377 17.61 -0.77 44.48
C VAL A 377 18.77 -0.04 45.14
N GLN A 378 18.55 0.61 46.28
CA GLN A 378 19.64 1.19 47.06
C GLN A 378 20.64 0.12 47.52
N THR A 379 20.17 -1.06 47.91
CA THR A 379 21.03 -2.17 48.31
C THR A 379 21.89 -2.69 47.15
N LEU A 380 21.31 -2.79 45.94
CA LEU A 380 22.05 -3.16 44.73
C LEU A 380 23.10 -2.08 44.36
N ALA A 381 22.72 -0.80 44.40
CA ALA A 381 23.66 0.31 44.18
C ALA A 381 24.82 0.28 45.20
N ASN A 382 24.53 0.05 46.48
CA ASN A 382 25.54 -0.07 47.52
C ASN A 382 26.54 -1.22 47.28
N PHE A 383 26.13 -2.32 46.64
CA PHE A 383 27.08 -3.39 46.25
C PHE A 383 28.03 -2.94 45.12
N VAL A 384 27.53 -2.20 44.12
CA VAL A 384 28.36 -1.61 43.05
C VAL A 384 29.35 -0.60 43.63
N ILE A 385 28.88 0.29 44.51
CA ILE A 385 29.72 1.28 45.22
C ILE A 385 30.80 0.60 46.07
N GLY A 386 30.44 -0.49 46.77
CA GLY A 386 31.40 -1.32 47.50
C GLY A 386 32.49 -1.93 46.60
N ALA A 387 32.12 -2.45 45.44
CA ALA A 387 33.06 -3.00 44.46
C ALA A 387 33.99 -1.91 43.88
N LYS A 388 33.44 -0.74 43.53
CA LYS A 388 34.19 0.46 43.12
C LYS A 388 35.24 0.85 44.16
N ASN A 389 34.83 1.01 45.41
CA ASN A 389 35.71 1.46 46.50
C ASN A 389 36.81 0.43 46.81
N ASN A 390 36.51 -0.87 46.65
CA ASN A 390 37.49 -1.95 46.78
C ASN A 390 38.35 -2.17 45.52
N LYS A 391 38.11 -1.42 44.42
CA LYS A 391 38.76 -1.55 43.10
C LYS A 391 38.60 -2.95 42.45
N THR A 392 37.57 -3.69 42.82
CA THR A 392 37.26 -5.02 42.29
C THR A 392 36.09 -4.99 41.31
N SER A 393 36.04 -5.94 40.39
CA SER A 393 34.87 -6.15 39.53
C SER A 393 33.78 -6.96 40.26
N LEU A 394 32.54 -6.84 39.83
CA LEU A 394 31.35 -7.46 40.44
C LEU A 394 30.37 -7.90 39.35
N SER A 395 29.79 -9.09 39.49
CA SER A 395 28.57 -9.50 38.76
C SER A 395 27.53 -9.97 39.76
N MET A 396 26.28 -9.58 39.53
CA MET A 396 25.13 -10.03 40.29
C MET A 396 23.89 -10.05 39.42
N GLY A 397 22.96 -10.94 39.72
CA GLY A 397 21.78 -11.09 38.90
C GLY A 397 20.84 -12.17 39.39
N SER A 398 19.80 -12.41 38.59
CA SER A 398 18.83 -13.46 38.84
C SER A 398 18.17 -13.99 37.57
N PHE A 399 17.80 -15.26 37.61
CA PHE A 399 16.83 -15.87 36.70
C PHE A 399 15.52 -16.07 37.45
N ILE A 400 14.42 -15.60 36.89
CA ILE A 400 13.08 -15.64 37.47
C ILE A 400 12.13 -16.22 36.43
N LYS A 401 11.46 -17.33 36.76
CA LYS A 401 10.36 -17.87 35.96
C LYS A 401 9.03 -17.22 36.41
N ILE A 402 8.30 -16.65 35.45
CA ILE A 402 7.07 -15.89 35.68
C ILE A 402 5.89 -16.71 35.15
N GLY A 403 5.20 -17.40 36.07
CA GLY A 403 4.23 -18.44 35.72
C GLY A 403 4.91 -19.60 34.98
N ASN A 404 4.20 -20.24 34.05
CA ASN A 404 4.76 -21.33 33.23
C ASN A 404 5.11 -20.93 31.79
N VAL A 405 4.88 -19.68 31.40
CA VAL A 405 4.97 -19.21 29.99
C VAL A 405 5.99 -18.10 29.75
N SER A 406 6.68 -17.64 30.80
CA SER A 406 7.68 -16.58 30.70
C SER A 406 8.88 -16.85 31.61
N VAL A 407 10.07 -16.49 31.16
CA VAL A 407 11.30 -16.47 31.96
C VAL A 407 12.01 -15.15 31.73
N SER A 408 12.44 -14.52 32.81
CA SER A 408 13.24 -13.30 32.83
C SER A 408 14.60 -13.54 33.45
N SER A 409 15.59 -12.84 32.93
CA SER A 409 16.97 -12.81 33.39
C SER A 409 17.39 -11.36 33.60
N TYR A 410 18.07 -11.09 34.70
CA TYR A 410 18.60 -9.78 35.04
C TYR A 410 20.06 -9.94 35.43
N SER A 411 20.94 -9.13 34.86
CA SER A 411 22.36 -9.06 35.22
C SER A 411 22.78 -7.60 35.42
N THR A 412 23.55 -7.35 36.46
CA THR A 412 24.22 -6.07 36.75
C THR A 412 25.68 -6.35 37.00
N GLU A 413 26.54 -5.72 36.21
CA GLU A 413 27.97 -5.95 36.20
C GLU A 413 28.70 -4.62 36.35
N TYR A 414 29.64 -4.57 37.28
CA TYR A 414 30.60 -3.48 37.42
C TYR A 414 31.98 -4.03 37.11
N LEU A 415 32.56 -3.60 35.99
CA LEU A 415 33.72 -4.20 35.36
C LEU A 415 34.85 -3.17 35.30
N ASN A 416 35.92 -3.40 36.06
CA ASN A 416 37.17 -2.65 35.97
C ASN A 416 38.06 -3.31 34.93
N VAL A 417 38.14 -2.72 33.75
CA VAL A 417 38.90 -3.27 32.63
C VAL A 417 40.35 -2.84 32.74
N GLU A 418 41.23 -3.81 33.00
CA GLU A 418 42.67 -3.60 33.14
C GLU A 418 43.42 -3.66 31.81
N SER A 419 44.51 -2.91 31.75
CA SER A 419 45.51 -2.94 30.69
C SER A 419 46.34 -4.22 30.76
N ALA A 420 46.53 -4.89 29.62
CA ALA A 420 47.32 -6.11 29.53
C ALA A 420 48.83 -5.92 29.79
N SER A 421 49.34 -4.69 29.69
CA SER A 421 50.77 -4.39 29.87
C SER A 421 51.20 -4.12 31.31
N ASP A 422 50.33 -3.47 32.09
CA ASP A 422 50.69 -2.81 33.35
C ASP A 422 49.65 -2.99 34.47
N GLN A 423 48.56 -3.75 34.20
CA GLN A 423 47.48 -4.05 35.16
C GLN A 423 46.80 -2.80 35.74
N SER A 424 47.00 -1.63 35.14
CA SER A 424 46.23 -0.43 35.49
C SER A 424 44.82 -0.53 34.93
N VAL A 425 43.84 -0.07 35.70
CA VAL A 425 42.45 0.06 35.20
C VAL A 425 42.42 1.16 34.14
N LEU A 426 42.01 0.82 32.93
CA LEU A 426 41.84 1.76 31.82
C LEU A 426 40.49 2.48 31.93
N TYR A 427 39.43 1.72 32.19
CA TYR A 427 38.07 2.22 32.37
C TYR A 427 37.25 1.30 33.28
N SER A 428 36.25 1.88 33.93
CA SER A 428 35.18 1.16 34.62
C SER A 428 33.92 1.19 33.78
N ALA A 429 33.26 0.04 33.60
CA ALA A 429 31.95 -0.05 32.96
C ALA A 429 30.91 -0.60 33.94
N LEU A 430 29.79 0.11 34.11
CA LEU A 430 28.58 -0.40 34.76
C LEU A 430 27.61 -0.81 33.65
N ARG A 431 27.30 -2.11 33.56
CA ARG A 431 26.39 -2.70 32.57
C ARG A 431 25.18 -3.29 33.29
N PHE A 432 23.99 -2.96 32.81
CA PHE A 432 22.75 -3.63 33.17
C PHE A 432 22.17 -4.33 31.94
N VAL A 433 21.71 -5.56 32.14
CA VAL A 433 21.03 -6.34 31.11
C VAL A 433 19.76 -6.93 31.72
N SER A 434 18.64 -6.79 31.02
CA SER A 434 17.47 -7.61 31.25
C SER A 434 17.09 -8.34 29.96
N SER A 435 16.72 -9.62 30.09
CA SER A 435 16.22 -10.43 28.97
C SER A 435 14.99 -11.19 29.42
N THR A 436 13.88 -11.04 28.70
CA THR A 436 12.60 -11.71 28.98
C THR A 436 12.14 -12.48 27.76
N ILE A 437 11.89 -13.77 27.94
CA ILE A 437 11.42 -14.71 26.92
C ILE A 437 9.99 -15.12 27.29
N GLN A 438 9.04 -14.83 26.41
CA GLN A 438 7.63 -15.18 26.60
C GLN A 438 7.14 -16.09 25.50
N LEU A 439 6.53 -17.22 25.86
CA LEU A 439 5.81 -18.09 24.93
C LEU A 439 4.52 -17.38 24.48
N MET A 440 4.41 -17.07 23.20
CA MET A 440 3.22 -16.40 22.65
C MET A 440 2.16 -17.40 22.20
N ARG A 441 2.58 -18.53 21.62
CA ARG A 441 1.67 -19.56 21.07
C ARG A 441 2.40 -20.87 20.80
N SER A 442 1.62 -21.93 20.63
CA SER A 442 2.05 -23.28 20.30
C SER A 442 1.04 -23.88 19.33
N GLU A 443 1.53 -24.55 18.29
CA GLU A 443 0.71 -25.01 17.17
C GLU A 443 1.26 -26.29 16.53
N VAL A 444 0.40 -26.99 15.79
CA VAL A 444 0.75 -28.20 15.05
C VAL A 444 1.00 -27.82 13.60
N VAL A 445 2.19 -28.11 13.10
CA VAL A 445 2.55 -27.92 11.69
C VAL A 445 2.27 -29.20 10.92
N PHE A 446 1.50 -29.10 9.83
CA PHE A 446 1.14 -30.26 9.00
C PHE A 446 2.36 -30.89 8.34
N ASN A 447 3.24 -30.05 7.79
CA ASN A 447 4.51 -30.43 7.19
C ASN A 447 5.64 -30.13 8.19
N PRO A 448 6.19 -31.13 8.90
CA PRO A 448 7.33 -30.90 9.80
C PRO A 448 8.56 -30.45 8.99
N PRO A 449 9.48 -29.67 9.59
CA PRO A 449 10.70 -29.26 8.92
C PRO A 449 11.55 -30.48 8.55
N THR A 450 12.19 -30.42 7.39
CA THR A 450 13.10 -31.44 6.88
C THR A 450 14.55 -30.93 6.91
N PRO A 451 15.55 -31.81 7.07
CA PRO A 451 16.97 -31.45 6.94
C PRO A 451 17.27 -30.62 5.70
N PHE A 452 17.85 -29.42 5.88
CA PHE A 452 18.35 -28.62 4.76
C PHE A 452 19.70 -29.16 4.23
N ALA A 453 20.57 -29.57 5.15
CA ALA A 453 21.75 -30.38 4.90
C ALA A 453 21.88 -31.47 5.99
N VAL A 454 22.67 -32.51 5.73
CA VAL A 454 22.94 -33.61 6.67
C VAL A 454 24.30 -33.38 7.34
N CYS A 455 24.40 -33.75 8.62
CA CYS A 455 25.63 -33.70 9.41
C CYS A 455 25.85 -35.05 10.12
N ASP A 456 27.11 -35.40 10.42
CA ASP A 456 27.47 -36.63 11.16
C ASP A 456 27.25 -36.55 12.68
N HIS A 457 27.04 -35.33 13.19
CA HIS A 457 26.67 -35.01 14.57
C HIS A 457 25.24 -34.49 14.62
N PRO A 458 24.58 -34.40 15.80
CA PRO A 458 23.29 -33.73 15.93
C PRO A 458 23.27 -32.35 15.25
N TYR A 459 22.13 -31.98 14.66
CA TYR A 459 22.04 -30.78 13.84
C TYR A 459 20.63 -30.17 13.75
N THR A 460 20.58 -28.88 13.42
CA THR A 460 19.34 -28.09 13.31
C THR A 460 19.34 -27.20 12.09
N ASN A 461 18.16 -26.96 11.50
CA ASN A 461 18.00 -25.90 10.51
C ASN A 461 17.99 -24.52 11.21
N LEU A 462 18.69 -23.56 10.62
CA LEU A 462 18.61 -22.15 10.96
C LEU A 462 17.89 -21.40 9.84
N ALA A 463 16.78 -20.75 10.22
CA ALA A 463 15.99 -19.90 9.37
C ALA A 463 15.97 -18.47 9.90
N THR A 464 15.75 -17.52 9.00
CA THR A 464 15.58 -16.10 9.31
C THR A 464 14.51 -15.53 8.40
N GLY A 465 13.52 -14.84 8.96
CA GLY A 465 12.39 -14.33 8.20
C GLY A 465 11.52 -15.42 7.55
N GLY A 466 11.47 -16.62 8.14
CA GLY A 466 10.73 -17.78 7.60
C GLY A 466 11.49 -18.60 6.55
N ILE A 467 12.66 -18.14 6.08
CA ILE A 467 13.45 -18.80 5.05
C ILE A 467 14.60 -19.58 5.71
N VAL A 468 14.67 -20.88 5.47
CA VAL A 468 15.82 -21.72 5.89
C VAL A 468 17.05 -21.34 5.07
N ARG A 469 18.15 -21.00 5.74
CA ARG A 469 19.37 -20.50 5.09
C ARG A 469 20.60 -21.37 5.33
N SER A 470 20.63 -22.13 6.42
CA SER A 470 21.76 -22.99 6.76
C SER A 470 21.34 -24.11 7.71
N THR A 471 22.24 -25.08 7.88
CA THR A 471 22.18 -26.09 8.93
C THR A 471 23.34 -25.87 9.88
N ASN A 472 23.08 -25.90 11.19
CA ASN A 472 24.11 -25.89 12.21
C ASN A 472 24.45 -27.33 12.60
N CYS A 473 25.63 -27.81 12.19
CA CYS A 473 26.20 -29.08 12.61
C CYS A 473 26.97 -28.85 13.93
N TYR A 474 26.53 -29.42 15.06
CA TYR A 474 27.18 -29.15 16.34
C TYR A 474 28.48 -29.94 16.52
N SER A 475 29.61 -29.35 16.13
CA SER A 475 30.94 -29.95 16.31
C SER A 475 31.35 -30.13 17.78
N ALA A 476 30.72 -29.42 18.73
CA ALA A 476 30.98 -29.59 20.16
C ALA A 476 30.64 -31.01 20.67
N TYR A 477 29.66 -31.69 20.08
CA TYR A 477 29.33 -33.09 20.40
C TYR A 477 30.24 -34.10 19.71
N SER A 478 31.30 -33.67 19.00
CA SER A 478 32.35 -34.59 18.53
C SER A 478 33.32 -35.02 19.64
N ALA A 479 33.36 -34.29 20.76
CA ALA A 479 34.18 -34.62 21.92
C ALA A 479 33.60 -35.76 22.78
N THR A 480 32.29 -36.01 22.67
CA THR A 480 31.66 -37.24 23.14
C THR A 480 31.52 -38.19 21.95
N ASN A 481 31.63 -39.51 22.17
CA ASN A 481 31.69 -40.52 21.08
C ASN A 481 30.35 -40.72 20.30
N ASN A 482 29.49 -39.71 20.24
CA ASN A 482 28.14 -39.79 19.68
C ASN A 482 28.11 -39.28 18.22
N THR A 483 28.74 -40.04 17.32
CA THR A 483 28.80 -39.76 15.87
C THR A 483 27.51 -40.16 15.14
N GLN A 484 26.35 -39.92 15.74
CA GLN A 484 25.05 -40.18 15.12
C GLN A 484 24.39 -38.86 14.69
N GLY A 485 24.32 -38.66 13.37
CA GLY A 485 23.69 -37.52 12.73
C GLY A 485 22.17 -37.47 12.95
N ARG A 486 21.74 -36.88 14.06
CA ARG A 486 20.32 -36.71 14.43
C ARG A 486 19.82 -35.29 14.11
N PHE A 487 18.84 -35.17 13.23
CA PHE A 487 18.12 -33.91 13.04
C PHE A 487 17.22 -33.63 14.25
N LEU A 488 17.43 -32.49 14.91
CA LEU A 488 16.69 -32.11 16.12
C LEU A 488 15.44 -31.28 15.80
N GLY A 489 15.53 -30.42 14.77
CA GLY A 489 14.45 -29.52 14.38
C GLY A 489 14.93 -28.24 13.71
N GLN A 490 14.09 -27.22 13.75
CA GLN A 490 14.34 -25.92 13.13
C GLN A 490 14.14 -24.77 14.12
N ILE A 491 15.04 -23.79 14.07
CA ILE A 491 14.88 -22.49 14.71
C ILE A 491 14.72 -21.46 13.60
N ASP A 492 13.70 -20.60 13.68
CA ASP A 492 13.50 -19.47 12.76
C ASP A 492 13.44 -18.16 13.54
N THR A 493 14.38 -17.25 13.30
CA THR A 493 14.29 -15.87 13.78
C THR A 493 13.44 -15.07 12.80
N SER A 494 12.12 -15.18 12.95
CA SER A 494 11.13 -14.66 12.00
C SER A 494 11.13 -13.13 11.90
N SER A 495 11.40 -12.40 12.98
CA SER A 495 11.41 -10.93 12.98
C SER A 495 12.25 -10.36 14.13
N VAL A 496 13.03 -9.30 13.89
CA VAL A 496 13.87 -8.62 14.88
C VAL A 496 13.70 -7.10 14.76
N PHE A 497 13.47 -6.42 15.88
CA PHE A 497 13.51 -4.97 16.02
C PHE A 497 14.64 -4.58 16.96
N ILE A 498 15.47 -3.62 16.57
CA ILE A 498 16.58 -3.10 17.35
C ILE A 498 16.43 -1.59 17.46
N LEU A 499 16.49 -1.07 18.69
CA LEU A 499 16.50 0.35 19.01
C LEU A 499 17.86 0.71 19.61
N ASN A 500 18.58 1.64 18.99
CA ASN A 500 19.89 2.13 19.42
C ASN A 500 19.93 3.67 19.37
N ASP A 501 20.83 4.30 20.13
CA ASP A 501 21.03 5.76 20.28
C ASP A 501 19.83 6.55 20.86
N ALA A 502 18.61 6.16 20.54
CA ALA A 502 17.36 6.73 21.06
C ALA A 502 17.15 6.49 22.56
N LEU A 503 17.92 5.58 23.16
CA LEU A 503 17.90 5.25 24.59
C LEU A 503 19.08 5.86 25.35
N GLY A 504 19.96 6.62 24.71
CA GLY A 504 21.27 7.05 25.24
C GLY A 504 22.44 6.41 24.50
N ASP A 505 23.65 6.95 24.68
CA ASP A 505 24.84 6.50 23.95
C ASP A 505 25.60 5.34 24.62
N GLY A 506 25.39 5.14 25.93
CA GLY A 506 26.06 4.14 26.77
C GLY A 506 27.57 4.33 27.02
N THR A 507 28.19 5.33 26.40
CA THR A 507 29.65 5.59 26.43
C THR A 507 30.08 6.65 27.45
N LYS A 508 29.15 7.37 28.06
CA LYS A 508 29.44 8.39 29.07
C LYS A 508 29.39 7.84 30.50
N ASN A 509 29.95 8.62 31.41
CA ASN A 509 29.93 8.41 32.86
C ASN A 509 28.77 9.12 33.57
N ILE A 510 27.85 9.72 32.82
CA ILE A 510 26.65 10.41 33.31
C ILE A 510 25.45 9.54 32.97
N SER A 511 24.72 9.11 34.00
CA SER A 511 23.52 8.26 33.97
C SER A 511 22.50 8.74 32.93
N ALA A 512 22.16 10.03 32.95
CA ALA A 512 21.14 10.61 32.07
C ALA A 512 21.55 10.75 30.58
N VAL A 513 22.83 10.53 30.23
CA VAL A 513 23.32 10.50 28.84
C VAL A 513 23.58 9.07 28.38
N ALA A 514 24.07 8.24 29.29
CA ALA A 514 24.25 6.81 29.14
C ALA A 514 22.90 6.07 28.94
N LEU A 515 21.85 6.53 29.65
CA LEU A 515 20.46 6.08 29.55
C LEU A 515 19.51 7.30 29.60
N ASP A 516 19.08 7.77 28.44
CA ASP A 516 18.24 8.96 28.29
C ASP A 516 16.82 8.75 28.89
N PRO A 517 16.39 9.58 29.85
CA PRO A 517 15.03 9.51 30.40
C PRO A 517 13.93 9.69 29.34
N ALA A 518 14.13 10.53 28.33
CA ALA A 518 13.13 10.75 27.28
C ALA A 518 13.00 9.51 26.38
N GLY A 519 14.12 8.92 26.01
CA GLY A 519 14.22 7.65 25.28
C GLY A 519 13.52 6.51 26.01
N LEU A 520 13.86 6.31 27.28
CA LEU A 520 13.30 5.24 28.12
C LEU A 520 11.78 5.42 28.31
N ALA A 521 11.31 6.64 28.58
CA ALA A 521 9.90 6.93 28.74
C ALA A 521 9.11 6.67 27.44
N TRP A 522 9.65 7.07 26.28
CA TRP A 522 9.03 6.78 24.98
C TRP A 522 8.99 5.28 24.69
N TYR A 523 10.08 4.56 24.97
CA TYR A 523 10.12 3.11 24.77
C TYR A 523 9.07 2.40 25.64
N ASN A 524 8.97 2.74 26.92
CA ASN A 524 7.97 2.17 27.83
C ASN A 524 6.52 2.47 27.36
N GLN A 525 6.25 3.68 26.87
CA GLN A 525 4.95 4.04 26.29
C GLN A 525 4.59 3.26 25.02
N ASN A 526 5.58 2.92 24.18
CA ASN A 526 5.38 2.27 22.89
C ASN A 526 5.62 0.75 22.91
N MET A 527 6.12 0.17 24.01
CA MET A 527 6.54 -1.23 24.08
C MET A 527 5.46 -2.22 23.63
N ASN A 528 4.25 -2.13 24.18
CA ASN A 528 3.13 -3.01 23.81
C ASN A 528 2.73 -2.89 22.32
N HIS A 529 2.86 -1.69 21.76
CA HIS A 529 2.55 -1.42 20.34
C HIS A 529 3.62 -2.00 19.41
N ILE A 530 4.90 -1.81 19.76
CA ILE A 530 6.04 -2.44 19.10
C ILE A 530 5.89 -3.96 19.12
N ASP A 531 5.53 -4.55 20.26
CA ASP A 531 5.35 -6.00 20.41
C ASP A 531 4.24 -6.54 19.51
N ASN A 532 3.06 -5.91 19.50
CA ASN A 532 1.94 -6.33 18.64
C ASN A 532 2.28 -6.24 17.14
N LEU A 533 2.99 -5.19 16.72
CA LEU A 533 3.48 -5.04 15.35
C LEU A 533 4.54 -6.11 15.01
N LEU A 534 5.48 -6.37 15.91
CA LEU A 534 6.57 -7.32 15.70
C LEU A 534 6.06 -8.77 15.67
N ILE A 535 5.10 -9.12 16.53
CA ILE A 535 4.42 -10.43 16.50
C ILE A 535 3.65 -10.58 15.19
N SER A 536 2.91 -9.55 14.77
CA SER A 536 2.20 -9.56 13.48
C SER A 536 3.18 -9.76 12.32
N ARG A 537 4.34 -9.08 12.33
CA ARG A 537 5.41 -9.28 11.35
C ARG A 537 5.97 -10.71 11.38
N GLY A 538 6.37 -11.22 12.55
CA GLY A 538 6.91 -12.57 12.70
C GLY A 538 5.93 -13.67 12.27
N LEU A 539 4.63 -13.47 12.51
CA LEU A 539 3.58 -14.39 12.04
C LEU A 539 3.37 -14.36 10.52
N ILE A 540 3.57 -13.22 9.86
CA ILE A 540 3.55 -13.13 8.39
C ILE A 540 4.76 -13.84 7.79
N LEU A 541 5.94 -13.67 8.40
CA LEU A 541 7.20 -14.16 7.85
C LEU A 541 7.43 -15.66 8.11
N GLY A 542 7.43 -16.09 9.38
CA GLY A 542 7.74 -17.47 9.76
C GLY A 542 6.61 -18.26 10.41
N GLY A 543 5.53 -17.59 10.85
CA GLY A 543 4.45 -18.20 11.59
C GLY A 543 3.28 -18.71 10.74
N VAL A 544 2.07 -18.26 11.07
CA VAL A 544 0.83 -18.57 10.34
C VAL A 544 0.23 -17.27 9.86
N GLN A 545 0.43 -16.96 8.58
CA GLN A 545 -0.06 -15.76 7.91
C GLN A 545 -1.57 -15.56 8.06
N SER A 546 -2.34 -16.66 8.13
CA SER A 546 -3.81 -16.59 8.28
C SER A 546 -4.30 -15.99 9.60
N ASN A 547 -3.40 -15.75 10.56
CA ASN A 547 -3.73 -15.21 11.88
C ASN A 547 -3.45 -13.72 12.02
N VAL A 548 -3.08 -13.01 10.94
CA VAL A 548 -2.76 -11.57 10.96
C VAL A 548 -3.69 -10.82 10.01
N MET A 549 -4.21 -9.69 10.48
CA MET A 549 -4.99 -8.77 9.66
C MET A 549 -4.10 -7.62 9.17
N VAL A 550 -4.25 -7.25 7.89
CA VAL A 550 -3.53 -6.15 7.24
C VAL A 550 -4.55 -5.19 6.65
N ASP A 551 -4.36 -3.89 6.90
CA ASP A 551 -5.22 -2.85 6.32
C ASP A 551 -4.61 -2.39 4.99
N VAL A 552 -5.18 -2.84 3.87
CA VAL A 552 -4.75 -2.49 2.52
C VAL A 552 -5.53 -1.28 2.03
N ARG A 553 -4.81 -0.29 1.49
CA ARG A 553 -5.36 0.93 0.93
C ARG A 553 -5.38 0.83 -0.58
N HIS A 554 -6.58 0.91 -1.17
CA HIS A 554 -6.77 0.93 -2.62
C HIS A 554 -7.53 2.18 -3.04
N ASN A 555 -7.22 2.68 -4.23
CA ASN A 555 -7.90 3.84 -4.82
C ASN A 555 -9.07 3.35 -5.68
N GLU A 556 -10.29 3.78 -5.35
CA GLU A 556 -11.48 3.56 -6.16
C GLU A 556 -11.83 4.81 -6.95
N ALA A 557 -12.33 4.63 -8.17
CA ALA A 557 -12.89 5.71 -8.96
C ALA A 557 -14.09 6.33 -8.23
N ALA A 558 -14.13 7.66 -8.13
CA ALA A 558 -15.19 8.39 -7.43
C ALA A 558 -15.80 9.50 -8.30
N LEU A 559 -17.01 9.94 -7.94
CA LEU A 559 -17.71 11.07 -8.55
C LEU A 559 -17.95 12.18 -7.52
N SER A 560 -17.91 13.42 -7.98
CA SER A 560 -18.43 14.56 -7.23
C SER A 560 -19.93 14.72 -7.42
N TYR A 561 -20.59 15.47 -6.53
CA TYR A 561 -22.02 15.77 -6.67
C TYR A 561 -22.30 16.65 -7.89
N LEU A 562 -21.37 17.51 -8.28
CA LEU A 562 -21.41 18.25 -9.55
C LEU A 562 -21.38 17.30 -10.74
N GLN A 563 -20.46 16.35 -10.79
CA GLN A 563 -20.41 15.36 -11.87
C GLN A 563 -21.68 14.51 -11.90
N LEU A 564 -22.21 14.09 -10.74
CA LEU A 564 -23.49 13.38 -10.67
C LEU A 564 -24.64 14.21 -11.25
N PHE A 565 -24.78 15.47 -10.83
CA PHE A 565 -25.78 16.39 -11.36
C PHE A 565 -25.65 16.56 -12.88
N LEU A 566 -24.43 16.78 -13.38
CA LEU A 566 -24.15 16.91 -14.81
C LEU A 566 -24.43 15.61 -15.57
N THR A 567 -24.17 14.42 -15.02
CA THR A 567 -24.56 13.16 -15.68
C THR A 567 -26.07 12.97 -15.78
N LEU A 568 -26.85 13.46 -14.81
CA LEU A 568 -28.31 13.34 -14.78
C LEU A 568 -29.04 14.42 -15.60
N LEU A 569 -28.46 15.62 -15.71
CA LEU A 569 -29.07 16.76 -16.39
C LEU A 569 -29.47 16.46 -17.86
N PRO A 570 -28.66 15.81 -18.71
CA PRO A 570 -29.04 15.42 -20.06
C PRO A 570 -30.27 14.51 -20.15
N PHE A 571 -30.47 13.60 -19.19
CA PHE A 571 -31.65 12.73 -19.16
C PHE A 571 -32.92 13.54 -18.88
N LEU A 572 -32.86 14.48 -17.93
CA LEU A 572 -33.97 15.35 -17.59
C LEU A 572 -34.30 16.30 -18.76
N LEU A 573 -33.28 16.89 -19.39
CA LEU A 573 -33.43 17.70 -20.60
C LEU A 573 -34.04 16.89 -21.77
N ALA A 574 -33.57 15.66 -22.00
CA ALA A 574 -34.12 14.77 -23.03
C ALA A 574 -35.60 14.44 -22.78
N LEU A 575 -36.01 14.17 -21.53
CA LEU A 575 -37.41 13.97 -21.16
C LEU A 575 -38.27 15.21 -21.41
N VAL A 576 -37.78 16.41 -21.05
CA VAL A 576 -38.48 17.68 -21.30
C VAL A 576 -38.64 17.96 -22.79
N ALA A 577 -37.57 17.78 -23.58
CA ALA A 577 -37.65 17.93 -25.04
C ALA A 577 -38.59 16.91 -25.67
N LEU A 578 -38.55 15.65 -25.22
CA LEU A 578 -39.45 14.60 -25.68
C LEU A 578 -40.92 14.98 -25.40
N GLY A 579 -41.25 15.35 -24.16
CA GLY A 579 -42.57 15.85 -23.79
C GLY A 579 -43.03 17.06 -24.61
N ALA A 580 -42.14 18.03 -24.86
CA ALA A 580 -42.43 19.17 -25.72
C ALA A 580 -42.69 18.76 -27.18
N THR A 581 -41.96 17.78 -27.72
CA THR A 581 -42.19 17.27 -29.08
C THR A 581 -43.47 16.43 -29.22
N PHE A 582 -43.94 15.78 -28.14
CA PHE A 582 -45.24 15.07 -28.15
C PHE A 582 -46.43 16.02 -27.92
N SER A 583 -46.26 17.08 -27.13
CA SER A 583 -47.30 18.09 -26.89
C SER A 583 -47.61 18.93 -28.13
N GLN A 584 -46.63 19.12 -29.03
CA GLN A 584 -46.80 19.90 -30.26
C GLN A 584 -47.00 18.99 -31.47
N GLN A 585 -48.16 19.08 -32.13
CA GLN A 585 -48.41 18.39 -33.40
C GLN A 585 -47.42 18.91 -34.46
N MET A 586 -46.38 18.12 -34.77
CA MET A 586 -45.35 18.47 -35.75
C MET A 586 -45.88 18.43 -37.19
N SER A 587 -46.63 19.46 -37.58
CA SER A 587 -47.05 19.68 -38.96
C SER A 587 -45.86 19.98 -39.87
N TYR A 588 -45.23 18.92 -40.40
CA TYR A 588 -44.46 19.01 -41.63
C TYR A 588 -45.39 19.46 -42.76
N PHE A 589 -44.82 20.09 -43.81
CA PHE A 589 -45.52 20.50 -45.05
C PHE A 589 -46.14 21.91 -45.13
N LYS A 590 -45.48 22.98 -44.64
CA LYS A 590 -45.67 24.34 -45.23
C LYS A 590 -44.57 24.76 -46.24
N ASN A 591 -43.43 24.06 -46.27
CA ASN A 591 -42.25 24.37 -47.12
C ASN A 591 -41.58 23.11 -47.73
N SER A 592 -42.32 22.02 -47.96
CA SER A 592 -41.79 20.82 -48.65
C SER A 592 -42.16 20.83 -50.13
N PHE A 593 -41.47 20.01 -50.93
CA PHE A 593 -41.89 19.72 -52.31
C PHE A 593 -43.35 19.24 -52.38
N LEU A 594 -43.78 18.35 -51.47
CA LEU A 594 -45.16 17.88 -51.40
C LEU A 594 -46.16 19.01 -51.09
N ALA A 595 -45.78 19.99 -50.27
CA ALA A 595 -46.60 21.16 -49.95
C ALA A 595 -46.70 22.12 -51.14
N ALA A 596 -45.58 22.36 -51.83
CA ALA A 596 -45.53 23.16 -53.05
C ALA A 596 -46.39 22.52 -54.15
N VAL A 597 -46.22 21.22 -54.40
CA VAL A 597 -47.05 20.44 -55.34
C VAL A 597 -48.53 20.53 -54.95
N CYS A 598 -48.89 20.24 -53.69
CA CYS A 598 -50.29 20.28 -53.27
C CYS A 598 -50.92 21.69 -53.40
N ALA A 599 -50.12 22.75 -53.22
CA ALA A 599 -50.55 24.14 -53.43
C ALA A 599 -50.69 24.51 -54.92
N THR A 600 -49.88 23.93 -55.82
CA THR A 600 -49.96 24.19 -57.27
C THR A 600 -50.97 23.32 -58.00
N THR A 601 -51.38 22.18 -57.44
CA THR A 601 -52.21 21.17 -58.15
C THR A 601 -53.65 21.03 -57.65
N HIS A 602 -54.07 21.82 -56.65
CA HIS A 602 -55.46 21.90 -56.17
C HIS A 602 -56.14 20.53 -55.90
N VAL A 603 -55.42 19.56 -55.32
CA VAL A 603 -55.87 18.15 -55.17
C VAL A 603 -57.01 17.96 -54.14
N SER A 604 -57.50 19.01 -53.48
CA SER A 604 -58.73 18.95 -52.68
C SER A 604 -59.43 20.31 -52.59
N ASP A 605 -60.76 20.28 -52.42
CA ASP A 605 -61.61 21.47 -52.19
C ASP A 605 -61.40 22.15 -50.82
N THR A 606 -60.52 21.63 -49.96
CA THR A 606 -60.19 22.25 -48.66
C THR A 606 -59.00 23.21 -48.79
N PRO A 607 -59.05 24.41 -48.18
CA PRO A 607 -57.94 25.35 -48.24
C PRO A 607 -56.67 24.74 -47.63
N CYS A 608 -55.60 24.69 -48.43
CA CYS A 608 -54.35 23.96 -48.15
C CYS A 608 -53.60 24.43 -46.88
N GLU A 609 -54.04 25.52 -46.23
CA GLU A 609 -53.52 25.98 -44.95
C GLU A 609 -53.75 25.02 -43.77
N LYS A 610 -54.67 24.04 -43.90
CA LYS A 610 -54.99 23.05 -42.85
C LYS A 610 -54.37 21.66 -43.07
N VAL A 611 -53.45 21.49 -44.01
CA VAL A 611 -52.79 20.18 -44.26
C VAL A 611 -51.73 19.90 -43.18
N GLY A 612 -52.17 19.37 -42.04
CA GLY A 612 -51.33 18.58 -41.14
C GLY A 612 -51.35 17.11 -41.54
N TYR A 613 -50.25 16.39 -41.29
CA TYR A 613 -50.04 14.94 -41.48
C TYR A 613 -51.06 14.20 -42.39
N LEU A 614 -50.68 14.01 -43.66
CA LEU A 614 -51.22 12.90 -44.46
C LEU A 614 -50.85 11.57 -43.78
N ARG A 615 -51.77 11.00 -42.97
CA ARG A 615 -51.62 9.67 -42.37
C ARG A 615 -51.54 8.54 -43.42
N SER A 616 -52.04 8.82 -44.63
CA SER A 616 -51.87 8.01 -45.83
C SER A 616 -51.41 8.95 -46.94
N PRO A 617 -50.11 9.03 -47.27
CA PRO A 617 -49.68 9.80 -48.43
C PRO A 617 -50.30 9.19 -49.71
N PRO A 618 -50.78 10.00 -50.67
CA PRO A 618 -51.21 9.46 -51.95
C PRO A 618 -50.00 8.85 -52.66
N GLU A 619 -50.14 7.65 -53.21
CA GLU A 619 -49.08 7.05 -54.02
C GLU A 619 -48.86 7.89 -55.28
N ILE A 620 -47.61 8.34 -55.45
CA ILE A 620 -47.16 9.12 -56.60
C ILE A 620 -46.36 8.18 -57.49
N PHE A 621 -46.80 8.05 -58.74
CA PHE A 621 -46.17 7.20 -59.74
C PHE A 621 -45.68 8.03 -60.92
N LEU A 622 -44.49 7.70 -61.42
CA LEU A 622 -43.98 8.19 -62.70
C LEU A 622 -44.63 7.37 -63.82
N ARG A 623 -45.50 8.00 -64.61
CA ARG A 623 -46.20 7.35 -65.72
C ARG A 623 -45.69 7.92 -67.04
N LYS A 624 -45.12 7.07 -67.89
CA LYS A 624 -44.70 7.47 -69.23
C LYS A 624 -45.92 7.52 -70.15
N THR A 625 -46.10 8.64 -70.84
CA THR A 625 -47.24 8.89 -71.74
C THR A 625 -46.66 9.40 -73.07
N GLY A 626 -46.49 8.49 -74.04
CA GLY A 626 -45.68 8.75 -75.23
C GLY A 626 -44.20 8.84 -74.89
N GLU A 627 -43.50 9.86 -75.38
CA GLU A 627 -42.10 10.11 -75.03
C GLU A 627 -41.93 10.81 -73.66
N HIS A 628 -42.99 11.46 -73.15
CA HIS A 628 -42.94 12.26 -71.92
C HIS A 628 -43.16 11.43 -70.65
N VAL A 629 -42.51 11.83 -69.57
CA VAL A 629 -42.69 11.25 -68.22
C VAL A 629 -43.53 12.23 -67.40
N VAL A 630 -44.64 11.73 -66.83
CA VAL A 630 -45.63 12.53 -66.12
C VAL A 630 -45.74 12.03 -64.67
N LEU A 631 -45.77 12.95 -63.71
CA LEU A 631 -46.03 12.63 -62.30
C LEU A 631 -47.54 12.56 -62.06
N GLY A 632 -48.05 11.38 -61.68
CA GLY A 632 -49.48 11.16 -61.43
C GLY A 632 -49.75 10.55 -60.05
N THR A 633 -50.95 10.75 -59.54
CA THR A 633 -51.45 10.05 -58.34
C THR A 633 -52.33 8.86 -58.72
N GLY A 634 -52.51 7.90 -57.80
CA GLY A 634 -53.35 6.70 -58.00
C GLY A 634 -54.81 6.94 -58.41
N LYS A 635 -55.32 8.18 -58.38
CA LYS A 635 -56.64 8.58 -58.91
C LYS A 635 -56.53 9.57 -60.07
N SER A 636 -55.79 9.20 -61.11
CA SER A 636 -55.80 9.79 -62.47
C SER A 636 -55.52 11.31 -62.61
N ALA A 637 -55.26 12.04 -61.53
CA ALA A 637 -54.85 13.44 -61.58
C ALA A 637 -53.35 13.55 -61.90
N ILE A 638 -53.05 14.31 -62.97
CA ILE A 638 -51.69 14.70 -63.38
C ILE A 638 -51.24 15.85 -62.48
N LEU A 639 -50.06 15.73 -61.87
CA LEU A 639 -49.51 16.74 -60.97
C LEU A 639 -48.58 17.74 -61.67
N ALA A 640 -47.88 17.31 -62.73
CA ALA A 640 -47.11 18.18 -63.62
C ALA A 640 -46.77 17.44 -64.92
N SER A 641 -46.91 18.13 -66.06
CA SER A 641 -46.26 17.77 -67.32
C SER A 641 -44.96 18.59 -67.45
N VAL A 642 -43.89 17.96 -67.93
CA VAL A 642 -42.64 18.67 -68.28
C VAL A 642 -42.55 18.68 -69.81
N GLY A 643 -42.52 19.89 -70.39
CA GLY A 643 -42.39 20.09 -71.85
C GLY A 643 -43.69 20.38 -72.61
N GLU A 644 -44.81 20.65 -71.94
CA GLU A 644 -46.07 20.99 -72.61
C GLU A 644 -46.12 22.47 -73.02
N GLY A 645 -45.43 22.82 -74.11
CA GLY A 645 -45.47 24.17 -74.69
C GLY A 645 -44.31 24.59 -75.61
N GLU A 646 -43.15 23.91 -75.54
CA GLU A 646 -41.98 24.29 -76.35
C GLU A 646 -41.93 23.52 -77.68
N MET A 647 -42.34 24.17 -78.77
CA MET A 647 -41.95 23.73 -80.10
C MET A 647 -40.45 23.95 -80.29
N VAL A 648 -39.69 22.87 -80.51
CA VAL A 648 -38.29 22.93 -80.91
C VAL A 648 -38.19 23.47 -82.34
N THR A 649 -38.12 24.79 -82.48
CA THR A 649 -37.77 25.43 -83.75
C THR A 649 -36.25 25.43 -83.93
N SER A 650 -35.81 24.97 -85.10
CA SER A 650 -34.41 24.85 -85.45
C SER A 650 -33.74 26.22 -85.68
N GLY A 651 -32.80 26.60 -84.82
CA GLY A 651 -31.90 27.73 -85.06
C GLY A 651 -31.31 28.34 -83.78
N TYR A 652 -29.97 28.30 -83.65
CA TYR A 652 -29.10 29.06 -82.73
C TYR A 652 -29.80 29.99 -81.71
N GLY A 653 -29.75 29.81 -80.38
CA GLY A 653 -28.87 28.99 -79.56
C GLY A 653 -27.93 29.87 -78.70
N MET A 654 -28.32 30.13 -77.44
CA MET A 654 -27.48 30.55 -76.30
C MET A 654 -28.37 30.68 -75.05
N GLY A 655 -28.15 29.87 -73.99
CA GLY A 655 -28.95 29.93 -72.76
C GLY A 655 -28.92 28.64 -71.95
N TYR A 656 -27.81 28.38 -71.26
CA TYR A 656 -27.55 27.12 -70.55
C TYR A 656 -28.51 26.86 -69.37
N VAL A 657 -29.15 25.69 -69.39
CA VAL A 657 -29.50 24.93 -68.17
C VAL A 657 -28.72 23.62 -68.23
N THR A 658 -27.69 23.49 -67.39
CA THR A 658 -26.84 22.30 -67.36
C THR A 658 -27.32 21.29 -66.33
N GLU A 659 -27.78 20.13 -66.79
CA GLU A 659 -27.79 18.91 -65.97
C GLU A 659 -26.36 18.39 -65.76
N PRO A 660 -26.03 17.81 -64.59
CA PRO A 660 -24.74 17.18 -64.37
C PRO A 660 -24.69 15.76 -64.96
N LEU A 661 -24.07 15.67 -66.14
CA LEU A 661 -23.19 14.56 -66.57
C LEU A 661 -23.62 13.11 -66.26
N LEU A 662 -24.20 12.45 -67.27
CA LEU A 662 -23.94 11.02 -67.50
C LEU A 662 -23.13 10.85 -68.80
N LEU A 663 -22.02 10.14 -68.70
CA LEU A 663 -21.11 9.83 -69.81
C LEU A 663 -21.65 8.65 -70.61
N ASP A 664 -21.86 8.86 -71.90
CA ASP A 664 -22.08 7.79 -72.88
C ASP A 664 -20.80 7.58 -73.71
N LYS A 665 -20.41 6.32 -73.94
CA LYS A 665 -19.41 6.00 -74.97
C LYS A 665 -19.66 4.67 -75.69
N GLU A 666 -20.21 4.83 -76.90
CA GLU A 666 -19.96 4.05 -78.13
C GLU A 666 -20.41 2.58 -78.25
N ARG A 667 -21.59 2.42 -78.89
CA ARG A 667 -21.84 1.67 -80.15
C ARG A 667 -20.79 0.64 -80.62
N GLY A 668 -21.25 -0.57 -80.98
CA GLY A 668 -20.46 -1.47 -81.84
C GLY A 668 -21.05 -2.82 -82.32
N ARG A 669 -22.03 -2.79 -83.23
CA ARG A 669 -22.49 -3.91 -84.11
C ARG A 669 -23.29 -5.10 -83.51
N SER A 670 -24.03 -5.72 -84.42
CA SER A 670 -25.10 -6.74 -84.32
C SER A 670 -24.76 -7.92 -85.27
N PRO A 671 -25.55 -9.00 -85.42
CA PRO A 671 -26.39 -9.78 -84.48
C PRO A 671 -25.99 -11.28 -84.45
N GLU A 672 -26.59 -12.11 -83.58
CA GLU A 672 -27.53 -13.19 -83.95
C GLU A 672 -27.81 -14.23 -82.84
N ALA A 673 -29.05 -14.73 -82.88
CA ALA A 673 -29.53 -16.06 -82.48
C ALA A 673 -29.31 -16.62 -81.05
N ASN A 674 -30.45 -16.75 -80.38
CA ASN A 674 -30.94 -17.99 -79.76
C ASN A 674 -30.58 -18.37 -78.30
N THR A 675 -31.62 -18.13 -77.48
CA THR A 675 -32.30 -19.08 -76.59
C THR A 675 -31.76 -19.41 -75.19
N THR A 676 -32.69 -19.16 -74.25
CA THR A 676 -33.09 -19.98 -73.09
C THR A 676 -32.38 -19.88 -71.74
N THR A 677 -33.27 -19.85 -70.72
CA THR A 677 -33.11 -20.31 -69.33
C THR A 677 -32.24 -19.53 -68.33
N PHE A 678 -32.93 -18.62 -67.62
CA PHE A 678 -33.01 -18.58 -66.15
C PHE A 678 -32.95 -20.00 -65.51
N PRO A 679 -32.44 -20.16 -64.25
CA PRO A 679 -32.96 -19.40 -63.11
C PRO A 679 -31.95 -18.96 -62.02
N GLN A 680 -32.48 -18.17 -61.08
CA GLN A 680 -32.35 -18.21 -59.59
C GLN A 680 -31.16 -18.99 -58.97
N GLN A 681 -30.57 -18.59 -57.83
CA GLN A 681 -31.19 -17.92 -56.68
C GLN A 681 -30.12 -17.41 -55.68
N THR A 682 -30.44 -16.35 -54.93
CA THR A 682 -30.04 -16.04 -53.53
C THR A 682 -28.64 -16.39 -53.01
N LEU A 683 -27.94 -15.36 -52.49
CA LEU A 683 -28.19 -14.91 -51.11
C LEU A 683 -28.06 -13.39 -51.01
#